data_AF-A0A4P6EHZ1-F1
#
_entry.id   AF-A0A4P6EHZ1-F1
#
_cell.length_a   1.000
_cell.length_b   1.000
_cell.length_c   1.000
_cell.angle_alpha   90.00
_cell.angle_beta   90.00
_cell.angle_gamma   90.00
#
_symmetry.space_group_name_H-M   'P 1'
#
loop_
_entity.id
_entity.type
_entity.pdbx_description
1 polymer ?
#
loop_
_entity_poly.entity_id
_entity_poly.type
_entity_poly.pdbx_seq_one_letter_code
_entity_poly.pdbx_strand_id
1 'polypeptide(L)'
;MLGELRTMIEELLGGPVDSRTMARIATDSGGLPGLARTVALVGADAGLICPVNGSWTAPGALWSAQLAPVAESMLIDASPEDLEALALIAIASPLTVDNLNGLVPTDGVERLSALGLVDIIDGPGGGVVGVYPPLVGEYFAHESTRSRRVTVRERLLSAHLVLPPALAVDQHPPQAVVDTIRSHTLAEHLSAVTHHWLATWEADRLPASAEQLLRAMMTSSSDIVDPAEVYDLTDAALGSENEFAELAAWYALHLAFSRHDIAKAHEVLRDAATRCPRSRGHLAAVGQHLELTLERVPADLTCAAAGELPLSAEAVSGITIDADLTLGRTTSARAALDTPAPHHPIFVGHRQFSSDLACVLGGQIAEGTAQALRSLEAGRHHRAPEAIQAHGYAVALGLALQGQLDEVKRVTSSILTMTSRSTLHAHYRSGVQGIAEARERWLGGRPPSAPRDADDGPHVNGPLPYMALDLDSEADDFGEAMWARADDAAARDYVVASAFYAVDAAEALPDPARMTCLLPRFAHVESPVVRALCELAQATATRDLGRLRQVAATMSDLGAWLYVARAGVAEALILRAAGERPAAALQASRTWTLVEETTGGIEGLFAPLVRAVDLSHRELEIACRVVAGVATSEVANELVLSVRTVEHHLFNVYRKIGIDSREQLRRAFATWLRGPARAMPGTSPGRWRRPARHRTRRAATLRRAWSRRARSRRVVQPRARQEEDAREEVDEHEDRDDRREGCQQRVGAGRADDDRRAHPAQRPGDQPRGDACDDEVAPRGPRSPDQPHDRRHDHGIEDDADGGTADPHRPHRRLAPAQGRLDDGAHRVGGDRRHRGGEHPHPEDGEPRELPQAGRHGVALRGWDVEHRPHRGP
;
A
#
# COMPACT_ATOMS: atom_id res chain seq x y z
N MET A 1 30.83 0.31 -18.33
CA MET A 1 30.10 1.24 -17.43
C MET A 1 29.61 0.56 -16.15
N LEU A 2 28.50 -0.19 -16.13
CA LEU A 2 27.86 -0.63 -14.87
C LEU A 2 28.78 -1.37 -13.88
N GLY A 3 29.68 -2.23 -14.34
CA GLY A 3 30.66 -2.90 -13.47
C GLY A 3 31.70 -1.95 -12.86
N GLU A 4 32.15 -0.94 -13.61
CA GLU A 4 33.11 0.07 -13.12
C GLU A 4 32.44 1.05 -12.15
N LEU A 5 31.18 1.42 -12.44
CA LEU A 5 30.34 2.21 -11.55
C LEU A 5 30.13 1.49 -10.21
N ARG A 6 29.82 0.18 -10.25
CA ARG A 6 29.71 -0.66 -9.06
C ARG A 6 30.98 -0.61 -8.20
N THR A 7 32.14 -0.95 -8.78
CA THR A 7 33.42 -0.92 -8.06
C THR A 7 33.70 0.45 -7.45
N MET A 8 33.49 1.54 -8.20
CA MET A 8 33.71 2.90 -7.71
C MET A 8 32.83 3.24 -6.49
N ILE A 9 31.55 2.85 -6.49
CA ILE A 9 30.62 3.14 -5.40
C ILE A 9 30.84 2.21 -4.20
N GLU A 10 31.21 0.95 -4.42
CA GLU A 10 31.56 -0.01 -3.36
C GLU A 10 32.89 0.37 -2.65
N GLU A 11 33.89 0.85 -3.39
CA GLU A 11 35.11 1.44 -2.83
C GLU A 11 34.82 2.73 -2.03
N LEU A 12 33.92 3.58 -2.54
CA LEU A 12 33.55 4.87 -1.95
C LEU A 12 32.80 4.73 -0.63
N LEU A 13 31.90 3.74 -0.53
CA LEU A 13 31.14 3.42 0.67
C LEU A 13 31.88 2.42 1.59
N GLY A 14 32.95 1.79 1.10
CA GLY A 14 33.80 0.88 1.89
C GLY A 14 33.16 -0.47 2.19
N GLY A 15 32.29 -0.96 1.31
CA GLY A 15 31.59 -2.24 1.45
C GLY A 15 30.74 -2.55 0.22
N PRO A 16 30.28 -3.80 0.05
CA PRO A 16 29.41 -4.18 -1.06
C PRO A 16 28.09 -3.39 -1.00
N VAL A 17 27.49 -3.14 -2.15
CA VAL A 17 26.23 -2.39 -2.27
C VAL A 17 25.18 -3.33 -2.88
N ASP A 18 24.00 -3.35 -2.25
CA ASP A 18 22.84 -4.09 -2.74
C ASP A 18 22.52 -3.71 -4.20
N SER A 19 22.15 -4.69 -5.03
CA SER A 19 21.87 -4.46 -6.44
C SER A 19 20.70 -3.52 -6.70
N ARG A 20 19.66 -3.49 -5.85
CA ARG A 20 18.57 -2.50 -5.96
C ARG A 20 19.07 -1.09 -5.64
N THR A 21 19.88 -0.94 -4.61
CA THR A 21 20.53 0.32 -4.22
C THR A 21 21.51 0.82 -5.29
N MET A 22 22.33 -0.07 -5.85
CA MET A 22 23.24 0.22 -6.96
C MET A 22 22.49 0.65 -8.22
N ALA A 23 21.42 -0.06 -8.58
CA ALA A 23 20.56 0.31 -9.71
C ALA A 23 19.97 1.71 -9.53
N ARG A 24 19.49 2.04 -8.32
CA ARG A 24 18.93 3.37 -8.01
C ARG A 24 19.98 4.48 -8.05
N ILE A 25 21.17 4.28 -7.49
CA ILE A 25 22.28 5.24 -7.63
C ILE A 25 22.61 5.47 -9.12
N ALA A 26 22.57 4.42 -9.96
CA ALA A 26 22.76 4.54 -11.40
C ALA A 26 21.60 5.27 -12.11
N THR A 27 20.35 5.01 -11.74
CA THR A 27 19.16 5.69 -12.28
C THR A 27 19.15 7.17 -11.92
N ASP A 28 19.20 7.51 -10.63
CA ASP A 28 19.05 8.86 -10.12
C ASP A 28 20.17 9.79 -10.68
N SER A 29 21.35 9.22 -10.96
CA SER A 29 22.49 9.92 -11.57
C SER A 29 22.53 9.92 -13.10
N GLY A 30 21.57 9.30 -13.79
CA GLY A 30 21.59 9.13 -15.25
C GLY A 30 22.80 8.32 -15.76
N GLY A 31 23.44 7.52 -14.89
CA GLY A 31 24.69 6.81 -15.15
C GLY A 31 25.97 7.65 -15.05
N LEU A 32 25.88 8.97 -14.81
CA LEU A 32 27.03 9.88 -14.76
C LEU A 32 27.91 9.59 -13.52
N PRO A 33 29.17 9.13 -13.66
CA PRO A 33 29.96 8.65 -12.51
C PRO A 33 30.23 9.71 -11.43
N GLY A 34 30.46 10.97 -11.84
CA GLY A 34 30.63 12.09 -10.90
C GLY A 34 29.36 12.39 -10.09
N LEU A 35 28.19 12.22 -10.70
CA LEU A 35 26.91 12.43 -10.05
C LEU A 35 26.54 11.24 -9.16
N ALA A 36 26.71 10.01 -9.64
CA ALA A 36 26.55 8.77 -8.87
C ALA A 36 27.39 8.78 -7.59
N ARG A 37 28.66 9.20 -7.69
CA ARG A 37 29.57 9.38 -6.55
C ARG A 37 29.02 10.39 -5.53
N THR A 38 28.36 11.44 -6.00
CA THR A 38 27.84 12.51 -5.16
C THR A 38 26.52 12.11 -4.48
N VAL A 39 25.60 11.48 -5.23
CA VAL A 39 24.39 10.84 -4.70
C VAL A 39 24.74 9.79 -3.64
N ALA A 40 25.74 8.94 -3.87
CA ALA A 40 26.17 7.94 -2.90
C ALA A 40 26.77 8.55 -1.62
N LEU A 41 27.63 9.58 -1.72
CA LEU A 41 28.20 10.23 -0.54
C LEU A 41 27.16 11.00 0.27
N VAL A 42 26.31 11.78 -0.39
CA VAL A 42 25.27 12.58 0.28
C VAL A 42 24.17 11.69 0.83
N GLY A 43 23.80 10.62 0.11
CA GLY A 43 22.88 9.60 0.61
C GLY A 43 23.42 8.89 1.86
N ALA A 44 24.72 8.61 1.94
CA ALA A 44 25.33 8.04 3.14
C ALA A 44 25.44 9.04 4.31
N ASP A 45 25.80 10.31 4.06
CA ASP A 45 25.85 11.37 5.10
C ASP A 45 24.46 11.71 5.67
N ALA A 46 23.45 11.76 4.79
CA ALA A 46 22.05 12.00 5.17
C ALA A 46 21.35 10.77 5.78
N GLY A 47 21.98 9.58 5.75
CA GLY A 47 21.39 8.34 6.25
C GLY A 47 20.31 7.73 5.36
N LEU A 48 20.23 8.13 4.09
CA LEU A 48 19.35 7.55 3.07
C LEU A 48 19.94 6.23 2.51
N ILE A 49 21.25 6.07 2.61
CA ILE A 49 21.98 4.84 2.28
C ILE A 49 22.65 4.36 3.57
N CYS A 50 22.20 3.22 4.13
CA CYS A 50 22.67 2.68 5.40
C CYS A 50 23.25 1.26 5.25
N PRO A 51 24.24 0.90 6.08
CA PRO A 51 24.79 -0.45 6.11
C PRO A 51 23.85 -1.40 6.88
N VAL A 52 23.31 -2.40 6.17
CA VAL A 52 22.42 -3.44 6.70
C VAL A 52 23.01 -4.80 6.34
N ASN A 53 23.14 -5.70 7.31
CA ASN A 53 23.67 -7.06 7.15
C ASN A 53 25.04 -7.16 6.41
N GLY A 54 25.86 -6.10 6.48
CA GLY A 54 27.18 -6.03 5.85
C GLY A 54 27.19 -5.48 4.41
N SER A 55 26.04 -5.04 3.88
CA SER A 55 25.91 -4.37 2.58
C SER A 55 25.28 -2.99 2.73
N TRP A 56 25.60 -2.05 1.84
CA TRP A 56 24.95 -0.75 1.81
C TRP A 56 23.61 -0.82 1.06
N THR A 57 22.55 -0.29 1.70
CA THR A 57 21.16 -0.40 1.26
C THR A 57 20.44 0.94 1.36
N ALA A 58 19.50 1.21 0.44
CA ALA A 58 18.67 2.41 0.46
C ALA A 58 17.17 2.05 0.41
N PRO A 59 16.42 2.20 1.51
CA PRO A 59 15.00 1.82 1.55
C PRO A 59 14.12 2.77 0.74
N GLY A 60 14.31 4.10 0.90
CA GLY A 60 13.54 5.17 0.24
C GLY A 60 14.37 6.02 -0.73
N ALA A 61 13.77 7.11 -1.25
CA ALA A 61 14.37 8.04 -2.21
C ALA A 61 15.79 8.52 -1.81
N LEU A 62 16.66 8.75 -2.80
CA LEU A 62 18.03 9.24 -2.55
C LEU A 62 18.13 10.77 -2.50
N TRP A 63 17.03 11.49 -2.79
CA TRP A 63 17.00 12.94 -2.72
C TRP A 63 17.24 13.46 -1.29
N SER A 64 18.02 14.53 -1.22
CA SER A 64 18.31 15.29 -0.01
C SER A 64 18.49 16.74 -0.42
N ALA A 65 18.07 17.71 0.41
CA ALA A 65 18.35 19.12 0.16
C ALA A 65 19.87 19.42 0.07
N GLN A 66 20.74 18.53 0.54
CA GLN A 66 22.19 18.59 0.31
C GLN A 66 22.59 18.37 -1.17
N LEU A 67 21.71 17.82 -2.02
CA LEU A 67 21.92 17.63 -3.46
C LEU A 67 21.43 18.82 -4.30
N ALA A 68 20.64 19.75 -3.74
CA ALA A 68 20.16 20.93 -4.46
C ALA A 68 21.29 21.77 -5.09
N PRO A 69 22.41 22.08 -4.41
CA PRO A 69 23.53 22.80 -5.03
C PRO A 69 24.21 22.04 -6.18
N VAL A 70 24.02 20.72 -6.27
CA VAL A 70 24.52 19.89 -7.37
C VAL A 70 23.61 20.04 -8.58
N ALA A 71 22.29 19.94 -8.40
CA ALA A 71 21.31 20.19 -9.46
C ALA A 71 21.37 21.64 -9.97
N GLU A 72 21.43 22.62 -9.06
CA GLU A 72 21.65 24.05 -9.38
C GLU A 72 22.89 24.27 -10.25
N SER A 73 23.99 23.53 -10.00
CA SER A 73 25.20 23.65 -10.82
C SER A 73 25.08 23.09 -12.24
N MET A 74 24.08 22.22 -12.49
CA MET A 74 23.74 21.73 -13.84
C MET A 74 22.74 22.63 -14.55
N LEU A 75 22.04 23.49 -13.81
CA LEU A 75 21.06 24.47 -14.31
C LEU A 75 21.66 25.86 -14.58
N ILE A 76 22.98 26.02 -14.44
CA ILE A 76 23.66 27.34 -14.49
C ILE A 76 23.58 28.02 -15.87
N ASP A 77 23.47 27.23 -16.95
CA ASP A 77 23.37 27.70 -18.33
C ASP A 77 21.91 27.70 -18.86
N ALA A 78 20.93 27.34 -18.03
CA ALA A 78 19.50 27.32 -18.40
C ALA A 78 18.85 28.71 -18.19
N SER A 79 18.10 29.20 -19.18
CA SER A 79 17.37 30.46 -19.06
C SER A 79 16.14 30.34 -18.15
N PRO A 80 15.52 31.45 -17.69
CA PRO A 80 14.27 31.41 -16.92
C PRO A 80 13.13 30.65 -17.60
N GLU A 81 13.08 30.67 -18.94
CA GLU A 81 12.10 29.94 -19.75
C GLU A 81 12.40 28.44 -19.76
N ASP A 82 13.68 28.07 -19.92
CA ASP A 82 14.14 26.68 -19.85
C ASP A 82 13.90 26.10 -18.44
N LEU A 83 14.03 26.92 -17.38
CA LEU A 83 13.70 26.55 -15.99
C LEU A 83 12.18 26.39 -15.75
N GLU A 84 11.32 27.17 -16.42
CA GLU A 84 9.87 26.93 -16.41
C GLU A 84 9.51 25.64 -17.16
N ALA A 85 10.11 25.40 -18.32
CA ALA A 85 9.91 24.19 -19.11
C ALA A 85 10.37 22.94 -18.36
N LEU A 86 11.55 22.95 -17.73
CA LEU A 86 12.04 21.86 -16.89
C LEU A 86 11.16 21.63 -15.67
N ALA A 87 10.68 22.69 -15.00
CA ALA A 87 9.74 22.54 -13.90
C ALA A 87 8.41 21.94 -14.37
N LEU A 88 7.90 22.34 -15.54
CA LEU A 88 6.70 21.78 -16.14
C LEU A 88 6.90 20.29 -16.46
N ILE A 89 7.97 19.92 -17.16
CA ILE A 89 8.25 18.52 -17.52
C ILE A 89 8.47 17.68 -16.25
N ALA A 90 9.25 18.13 -15.27
CA ALA A 90 9.48 17.41 -14.02
C ALA A 90 8.22 17.19 -13.17
N ILE A 91 7.22 18.07 -13.28
CA ILE A 91 5.96 18.02 -12.53
C ILE A 91 4.85 17.27 -13.31
N ALA A 92 4.90 17.28 -14.65
CA ALA A 92 3.86 16.76 -15.53
C ALA A 92 4.22 15.47 -16.31
N SER A 93 5.48 15.01 -16.28
CA SER A 93 5.92 13.82 -17.02
C SER A 93 5.21 12.54 -16.55
N PRO A 94 4.86 11.59 -17.45
CA PRO A 94 5.15 11.55 -18.89
C PRO A 94 4.37 12.58 -19.70
N LEU A 95 5.09 13.28 -20.56
CA LEU A 95 4.54 14.00 -21.70
C LEU A 95 5.14 13.37 -22.96
N THR A 96 4.30 13.07 -23.95
CA THR A 96 4.78 12.76 -25.31
C THR A 96 5.29 14.04 -25.97
N VAL A 97 6.13 13.91 -27.00
CA VAL A 97 6.56 15.08 -27.81
C VAL A 97 5.35 15.82 -28.37
N ASP A 98 4.33 15.11 -28.85
CA ASP A 98 3.08 15.70 -29.35
C ASP A 98 2.34 16.53 -28.28
N ASN A 99 2.23 16.02 -27.04
CA ASN A 99 1.58 16.75 -25.94
C ASN A 99 2.44 17.95 -25.46
N LEU A 100 3.77 17.84 -25.55
CA LEU A 100 4.69 18.89 -25.09
C LEU A 100 4.69 20.11 -26.02
N ASN A 101 4.52 19.92 -27.34
CA ASN A 101 4.46 21.01 -28.33
C ASN A 101 3.32 22.03 -28.07
N GLY A 102 2.29 21.68 -27.29
CA GLY A 102 1.23 22.61 -26.85
C GLY A 102 1.50 23.33 -25.52
N LEU A 103 2.58 22.98 -24.82
CA LEU A 103 2.90 23.43 -23.46
C LEU A 103 4.24 24.18 -23.36
N VAL A 104 5.20 23.79 -24.20
CA VAL A 104 6.56 24.34 -24.28
C VAL A 104 6.88 24.56 -25.77
N PRO A 105 7.42 25.73 -26.17
CA PRO A 105 7.85 25.96 -27.55
C PRO A 105 8.86 24.90 -28.00
N THR A 106 8.72 24.38 -29.23
CA THR A 106 9.54 23.27 -29.76
C THR A 106 11.04 23.60 -29.71
N ASP A 107 11.41 24.85 -29.98
CA ASP A 107 12.78 25.37 -29.86
C ASP A 107 13.33 25.35 -28.42
N GLY A 108 12.46 25.40 -27.40
CA GLY A 108 12.81 25.20 -26.00
C GLY A 108 13.13 23.74 -25.67
N VAL A 109 12.41 22.80 -26.28
CA VAL A 109 12.69 21.36 -26.11
C VAL A 109 14.03 21.00 -26.77
N GLU A 110 14.30 21.54 -27.96
CA GLU A 110 15.58 21.39 -28.64
C GLU A 110 16.75 22.00 -27.83
N ARG A 111 16.57 23.20 -27.25
CA ARG A 111 17.56 23.80 -26.33
C ARG A 111 17.83 22.92 -25.12
N LEU A 112 16.80 22.42 -24.46
CA LEU A 112 16.94 21.58 -23.27
C LEU A 112 17.64 20.26 -23.56
N SER A 113 17.38 19.66 -24.73
CA SER A 113 18.10 18.48 -25.19
C SER A 113 19.57 18.80 -25.51
N ALA A 114 19.85 19.94 -26.17
CA ALA A 114 21.21 20.39 -26.46
C ALA A 114 22.04 20.74 -25.20
N LEU A 115 21.38 21.21 -24.13
CA LEU A 115 21.98 21.38 -22.79
C LEU A 115 22.17 20.05 -22.04
N GLY A 116 21.62 18.94 -22.53
CA GLY A 116 21.62 17.65 -21.84
C GLY A 116 20.75 17.64 -20.58
N LEU A 117 19.72 18.49 -20.52
CA LEU A 117 18.77 18.62 -19.41
C LEU A 117 17.45 17.89 -19.65
N VAL A 118 17.20 17.45 -20.89
CA VAL A 118 16.05 16.65 -21.31
C VAL A 118 16.52 15.50 -22.21
N ASP A 119 15.91 14.34 -22.02
CA ASP A 119 16.09 13.13 -22.85
C ASP A 119 14.72 12.69 -23.41
N ILE A 120 14.74 12.03 -24.57
CA ILE A 120 13.53 11.58 -25.28
C ILE A 120 13.63 10.08 -25.50
N ILE A 121 12.70 9.33 -24.91
CA ILE A 121 12.64 7.87 -25.00
C ILE A 121 11.74 7.50 -26.18
N ASP A 122 12.31 6.84 -27.20
CA ASP A 122 11.60 6.41 -28.42
C ASP A 122 10.29 5.65 -28.11
N GLY A 123 9.21 6.03 -28.79
CA GLY A 123 7.89 5.43 -28.66
C GLY A 123 6.85 6.03 -29.62
N PRO A 124 5.59 5.59 -29.54
CA PRO A 124 4.45 6.28 -30.15
C PRO A 124 4.37 7.76 -29.75
N GLY A 125 3.66 8.59 -30.54
CA GLY A 125 3.49 10.02 -30.25
C GLY A 125 4.80 10.85 -30.24
N GLY A 126 5.81 10.39 -30.99
CA GLY A 126 7.14 11.01 -31.04
C GLY A 126 8.07 10.67 -29.88
N GLY A 127 7.67 9.76 -28.98
CA GLY A 127 8.42 9.39 -27.78
C GLY A 127 8.06 10.21 -26.55
N VAL A 128 8.53 9.73 -25.38
CA VAL A 128 8.22 10.32 -24.07
C VAL A 128 9.39 11.17 -23.58
N VAL A 129 9.08 12.40 -23.17
CA VAL A 129 10.06 13.41 -22.74
C VAL A 129 10.25 13.35 -21.22
N GLY A 130 11.51 13.24 -20.80
CA GLY A 130 11.92 13.19 -19.39
C GLY A 130 13.05 14.17 -19.08
N VAL A 131 13.13 14.62 -17.83
CA VAL A 131 14.26 15.45 -17.35
C VAL A 131 15.47 14.55 -17.07
N TYR A 132 16.62 14.93 -17.63
CA TYR A 132 17.88 14.22 -17.46
C TYR A 132 18.97 15.15 -16.88
N PRO A 133 19.90 14.65 -16.04
CA PRO A 133 19.78 13.41 -15.26
C PRO A 133 18.55 13.48 -14.34
N PRO A 134 17.97 12.34 -13.91
CA PRO A 134 16.77 12.34 -13.08
C PRO A 134 16.87 13.16 -11.78
N LEU A 135 18.09 13.35 -11.23
CA LEU A 135 18.34 14.27 -10.11
C LEU A 135 17.92 15.73 -10.36
N VAL A 136 17.91 16.20 -11.61
CA VAL A 136 17.39 17.54 -11.94
C VAL A 136 15.86 17.55 -11.86
N GLY A 137 15.20 16.44 -12.23
CA GLY A 137 13.78 16.23 -11.98
C GLY A 137 13.46 16.17 -10.48
N GLU A 138 14.28 15.46 -9.69
CA GLU A 138 14.19 15.41 -8.23
C GLU A 138 14.26 16.81 -7.58
N TYR A 139 15.14 17.69 -8.08
CA TYR A 139 15.24 19.09 -7.62
C TYR A 139 13.95 19.87 -7.86
N PHE A 140 13.44 19.90 -9.09
CA PHE A 140 12.17 20.59 -9.39
C PHE A 140 10.98 19.95 -8.68
N ALA A 141 11.00 18.64 -8.44
CA ALA A 141 9.96 17.93 -7.71
C ALA A 141 9.85 18.36 -6.23
N HIS A 142 10.99 18.60 -5.57
CA HIS A 142 11.05 18.92 -4.14
C HIS A 142 11.07 20.42 -3.83
N GLU A 143 11.81 21.23 -4.59
CA GLU A 143 11.97 22.66 -4.31
C GLU A 143 10.87 23.54 -4.97
N SER A 144 10.00 22.97 -5.81
CA SER A 144 8.88 23.73 -6.38
C SER A 144 7.79 24.06 -5.36
N THR A 145 7.55 25.36 -5.20
CA THR A 145 6.49 25.89 -4.32
C THR A 145 5.10 25.41 -4.72
N ARG A 146 4.18 25.37 -3.73
CA ARG A 146 2.78 24.94 -3.97
C ARG A 146 2.10 25.75 -5.07
N SER A 147 2.39 27.05 -5.16
CA SER A 147 1.87 27.93 -6.22
C SER A 147 2.32 27.49 -7.62
N ARG A 148 3.60 27.12 -7.79
CA ARG A 148 4.13 26.64 -9.08
C ARG A 148 3.45 25.33 -9.52
N ARG A 149 3.16 24.41 -8.58
CA ARG A 149 2.39 23.19 -8.87
C ARG A 149 0.96 23.49 -9.33
N VAL A 150 0.30 24.49 -8.74
CA VAL A 150 -1.04 24.94 -9.18
C VAL A 150 -0.98 25.51 -10.60
N THR A 151 -0.04 26.41 -10.92
CA THR A 151 0.10 26.99 -12.26
C THR A 151 0.41 25.94 -13.34
N VAL A 152 1.21 24.90 -13.04
CA VAL A 152 1.41 23.77 -13.98
C VAL A 152 0.10 23.01 -14.21
N ARG A 153 -0.66 22.71 -13.15
CA ARG A 153 -1.98 22.05 -13.24
C ARG A 153 -2.98 22.88 -14.08
N GLU A 154 -2.99 24.20 -13.92
CA GLU A 154 -3.83 25.12 -14.70
C GLU A 154 -3.43 25.17 -16.18
N ARG A 155 -2.11 25.20 -16.50
CA ARG A 155 -1.62 25.11 -17.89
C ARG A 155 -2.03 23.78 -18.56
N LEU A 156 -1.87 22.65 -17.88
CA LEU A 156 -2.26 21.32 -18.40
C LEU A 156 -3.77 21.21 -18.70
N LEU A 157 -4.61 21.66 -17.76
CA LEU A 157 -6.07 21.69 -17.94
C LEU A 157 -6.48 22.61 -19.11
N SER A 158 -5.81 23.75 -19.26
CA SER A 158 -6.04 24.68 -20.39
C SER A 158 -5.68 24.05 -21.73
N ALA A 159 -4.64 23.20 -21.77
CA ALA A 159 -4.26 22.41 -22.94
C ALA A 159 -5.15 21.18 -23.18
N HIS A 160 -6.22 20.99 -22.40
CA HIS A 160 -7.15 19.84 -22.47
C HIS A 160 -6.48 18.47 -22.26
N LEU A 161 -5.33 18.44 -21.58
CA LEU A 161 -4.59 17.22 -21.28
C LEU A 161 -5.09 16.58 -19.98
N VAL A 162 -5.18 15.25 -19.98
CA VAL A 162 -5.49 14.46 -18.77
C VAL A 162 -4.38 14.70 -17.74
N LEU A 163 -4.75 15.13 -16.54
CA LEU A 163 -3.78 15.37 -15.47
C LEU A 163 -3.11 14.05 -15.03
N PRO A 164 -1.77 14.00 -14.96
CA PRO A 164 -1.07 12.89 -14.33
C PRO A 164 -1.59 12.64 -12.90
N PRO A 165 -1.75 11.38 -12.45
CA PRO A 165 -2.21 11.09 -11.09
C PRO A 165 -1.35 11.75 -9.99
N ALA A 166 -0.06 11.99 -10.26
CA ALA A 166 0.88 12.74 -9.43
C ALA A 166 0.49 14.22 -9.17
N LEU A 167 -0.40 14.78 -9.98
CA LEU A 167 -0.98 16.14 -9.85
C LEU A 167 -2.44 16.13 -9.37
N ALA A 168 -3.10 14.96 -9.37
CA ALA A 168 -4.41 14.77 -8.76
C ALA A 168 -4.31 14.64 -7.22
N VAL A 169 -3.23 14.00 -6.71
CA VAL A 169 -2.98 13.76 -5.28
C VAL A 169 -1.67 14.46 -4.85
N ASP A 170 -1.64 15.09 -3.67
CA ASP A 170 -0.45 15.76 -3.10
C ASP A 170 0.68 14.74 -2.74
N GLN A 171 1.39 14.23 -3.75
CA GLN A 171 2.46 13.23 -3.65
C GLN A 171 3.88 13.83 -3.92
N HIS A 172 4.92 13.02 -3.69
CA HIS A 172 6.30 13.33 -4.10
C HIS A 172 6.54 12.86 -5.55
N PRO A 173 6.82 13.76 -6.51
CA PRO A 173 6.81 13.44 -7.94
C PRO A 173 7.78 12.37 -8.49
N PRO A 174 9.02 12.15 -8.00
CA PRO A 174 10.03 11.44 -8.81
C PRO A 174 9.69 9.96 -9.07
N GLN A 175 9.31 9.26 -8.01
CA GLN A 175 8.79 7.89 -8.07
C GLN A 175 7.55 7.82 -8.99
N ALA A 176 6.68 8.83 -8.90
CA ALA A 176 5.43 8.89 -9.67
C ALA A 176 5.67 9.19 -11.16
N VAL A 177 6.67 10.00 -11.53
CA VAL A 177 7.09 10.21 -12.93
C VAL A 177 7.57 8.88 -13.52
N VAL A 178 8.49 8.18 -12.85
CA VAL A 178 9.01 6.89 -13.32
C VAL A 178 7.90 5.84 -13.40
N ASP A 179 7.02 5.76 -12.40
CA ASP A 179 5.92 4.79 -12.39
C ASP A 179 4.80 5.16 -13.40
N THR A 180 4.61 6.44 -13.75
CA THR A 180 3.65 6.84 -14.79
C THR A 180 4.24 6.68 -16.20
N ILE A 181 5.54 6.88 -16.42
CA ILE A 181 6.23 6.48 -17.68
C ILE A 181 6.10 4.96 -17.90
N ARG A 182 6.33 4.16 -16.85
CA ARG A 182 6.08 2.71 -16.87
C ARG A 182 4.62 2.38 -17.16
N SER A 183 3.68 3.12 -16.59
CA SER A 183 2.26 2.87 -16.80
C SER A 183 1.78 3.26 -18.20
N HIS A 184 2.34 4.31 -18.81
CA HIS A 184 2.06 4.69 -20.19
C HIS A 184 2.56 3.60 -21.15
N THR A 185 3.84 3.24 -21.06
CA THR A 185 4.45 2.17 -21.87
C THR A 185 3.84 0.78 -21.64
N LEU A 186 3.23 0.54 -20.47
CA LEU A 186 2.39 -0.63 -20.21
C LEU A 186 1.04 -0.56 -20.96
N ALA A 187 0.33 0.57 -20.86
CA ALA A 187 -0.96 0.76 -21.54
C ALA A 187 -0.82 0.69 -23.08
N GLU A 188 0.24 1.28 -23.65
CA GLU A 188 0.58 1.16 -25.07
C GLU A 188 0.81 -0.31 -25.48
N HIS A 189 1.57 -1.06 -24.68
CA HIS A 189 1.86 -2.46 -24.94
C HIS A 189 0.59 -3.32 -24.93
N LEU A 190 -0.28 -3.13 -23.93
CA LEU A 190 -1.55 -3.86 -23.81
C LEU A 190 -2.53 -3.50 -24.93
N SER A 191 -2.59 -2.23 -25.33
CA SER A 191 -3.37 -1.79 -26.48
C SER A 191 -2.88 -2.48 -27.76
N ALA A 192 -1.56 -2.49 -28.01
CA ALA A 192 -0.97 -3.17 -29.17
C ALA A 192 -1.22 -4.69 -29.18
N VAL A 193 -1.15 -5.35 -28.01
CA VAL A 193 -1.49 -6.78 -27.86
C VAL A 193 -2.97 -7.03 -28.17
N THR A 194 -3.87 -6.17 -27.69
CA THR A 194 -5.32 -6.32 -27.94
C THR A 194 -5.66 -6.13 -29.42
N HIS A 195 -5.09 -5.10 -30.08
CA HIS A 195 -5.25 -4.90 -31.52
C HIS A 195 -4.66 -6.06 -32.35
N HIS A 196 -3.54 -6.66 -31.92
CA HIS A 196 -2.95 -7.82 -32.59
C HIS A 196 -3.86 -9.05 -32.54
N TRP A 197 -4.45 -9.34 -31.38
CA TRP A 197 -5.37 -10.47 -31.24
C TRP A 197 -6.70 -10.22 -31.97
N LEU A 198 -7.19 -8.98 -32.01
CA LEU A 198 -8.36 -8.61 -32.82
C LEU A 198 -8.12 -8.94 -34.30
N ALA A 199 -7.05 -8.42 -34.89
CA ALA A 199 -6.73 -8.66 -36.30
C ALA A 199 -6.43 -10.14 -36.63
N THR A 200 -6.00 -10.92 -35.63
CA THR A 200 -5.76 -12.37 -35.77
C THR A 200 -7.09 -13.13 -35.77
N TRP A 201 -7.95 -12.89 -34.77
CA TRP A 201 -9.29 -13.47 -34.67
C TRP A 201 -10.17 -13.08 -35.86
N GLU A 202 -10.09 -11.84 -36.32
CA GLU A 202 -10.87 -11.37 -37.48
C GLU A 202 -10.59 -12.20 -38.74
N ALA A 203 -9.36 -12.69 -38.89
CA ALA A 203 -8.86 -13.41 -40.05
C ALA A 203 -9.05 -14.94 -39.97
N ASP A 204 -9.02 -15.54 -38.77
CA ASP A 204 -9.09 -17.00 -38.58
C ASP A 204 -10.38 -17.52 -37.92
N ARG A 205 -11.08 -16.68 -37.14
CA ARG A 205 -12.28 -16.99 -36.35
C ARG A 205 -12.16 -18.24 -35.47
N LEU A 206 -10.95 -18.54 -35.00
CA LEU A 206 -10.65 -19.70 -34.16
C LEU A 206 -10.98 -19.45 -32.68
N PRO A 207 -11.41 -20.47 -31.92
CA PRO A 207 -11.53 -20.37 -30.47
C PRO A 207 -10.25 -19.95 -29.74
N ALA A 208 -9.08 -20.35 -30.23
CA ALA A 208 -7.80 -19.99 -29.64
C ALA A 208 -7.47 -18.49 -29.80
N SER A 209 -7.76 -17.88 -30.95
CA SER A 209 -7.54 -16.44 -31.16
C SER A 209 -8.59 -15.59 -30.42
N ALA A 210 -9.83 -16.09 -30.34
CA ALA A 210 -10.91 -15.50 -29.55
C ALA A 210 -10.59 -15.48 -28.04
N GLU A 211 -10.03 -16.57 -27.49
CA GLU A 211 -9.55 -16.64 -26.10
C GLU A 211 -8.52 -15.55 -25.81
N GLN A 212 -7.50 -15.44 -26.67
CA GLN A 212 -6.43 -14.45 -26.51
C GLN A 212 -6.96 -13.02 -26.60
N LEU A 213 -7.92 -12.77 -27.49
CA LEU A 213 -8.59 -11.47 -27.63
C LEU A 213 -9.38 -11.11 -26.36
N LEU A 214 -10.27 -11.99 -25.87
CA LEU A 214 -11.03 -11.72 -24.64
C LEU A 214 -10.12 -11.51 -23.43
N ARG A 215 -9.05 -12.32 -23.31
CA ARG A 215 -8.03 -12.16 -22.28
C ARG A 215 -7.32 -10.80 -22.37
N ALA A 216 -6.89 -10.40 -23.57
CA ALA A 216 -6.25 -9.11 -23.78
C ALA A 216 -7.19 -7.93 -23.47
N MET A 217 -8.48 -8.04 -23.83
CA MET A 217 -9.52 -7.05 -23.49
C MET A 217 -9.74 -6.94 -21.97
N MET A 218 -9.80 -8.05 -21.23
CA MET A 218 -9.96 -8.03 -19.76
C MET A 218 -8.69 -7.54 -19.01
N THR A 219 -7.50 -7.75 -19.57
CA THR A 219 -6.24 -7.22 -18.99
C THR A 219 -6.00 -5.75 -19.31
N SER A 220 -6.54 -5.24 -20.43
CA SER A 220 -6.44 -3.82 -20.84
C SER A 220 -7.65 -2.96 -20.47
N SER A 221 -8.78 -3.58 -20.09
CA SER A 221 -10.12 -2.95 -20.01
C SER A 221 -10.53 -2.26 -21.32
N SER A 222 -10.43 -2.98 -22.44
CA SER A 222 -10.67 -2.45 -23.78
C SER A 222 -11.99 -2.94 -24.40
N ASP A 223 -12.89 -2.02 -24.71
CA ASP A 223 -14.15 -2.24 -25.44
C ASP A 223 -13.98 -2.08 -26.98
N ILE A 224 -12.88 -2.58 -27.54
CA ILE A 224 -12.54 -2.42 -28.98
C ILE A 224 -13.52 -3.16 -29.93
N VAL A 225 -14.20 -4.17 -29.41
CA VAL A 225 -15.24 -5.01 -30.03
C VAL A 225 -16.17 -5.48 -28.90
N ASP A 226 -17.41 -5.92 -29.15
CA ASP A 226 -18.22 -6.52 -28.07
C ASP A 226 -17.77 -7.97 -27.82
N PRO A 227 -17.41 -8.37 -26.58
CA PRO A 227 -17.14 -9.76 -26.23
C PRO A 227 -18.26 -10.74 -26.58
N ALA A 228 -19.51 -10.28 -26.66
CA ALA A 228 -20.62 -11.10 -27.17
C ALA A 228 -20.47 -11.41 -28.68
N GLU A 229 -20.06 -10.43 -29.49
CA GLU A 229 -19.75 -10.62 -30.91
C GLU A 229 -18.54 -11.55 -31.08
N VAL A 230 -17.52 -11.40 -30.22
CA VAL A 230 -16.34 -12.30 -30.23
C VAL A 230 -16.76 -13.75 -29.94
N TYR A 231 -17.63 -13.97 -28.96
CA TYR A 231 -18.11 -15.31 -28.61
C TYR A 231 -19.02 -15.91 -29.70
N ASP A 232 -20.00 -15.15 -30.18
CA ASP A 232 -21.03 -15.64 -31.10
C ASP A 232 -20.56 -15.80 -32.56
N LEU A 233 -19.56 -15.02 -33.02
CA LEU A 233 -18.97 -15.12 -34.37
C LEU A 233 -17.76 -16.07 -34.46
N THR A 234 -17.38 -16.74 -33.38
CA THR A 234 -16.29 -17.71 -33.38
C THR A 234 -16.76 -19.10 -33.81
N ASP A 235 -16.12 -19.70 -34.82
CA ASP A 235 -16.50 -21.03 -35.29
C ASP A 235 -15.90 -22.12 -34.39
N ALA A 236 -16.72 -22.57 -33.44
CA ALA A 236 -16.40 -23.66 -32.52
C ALA A 236 -16.14 -25.01 -33.20
N ALA A 237 -16.38 -25.17 -34.51
CA ALA A 237 -16.02 -26.37 -35.27
C ALA A 237 -14.59 -26.33 -35.83
N LEU A 238 -13.91 -25.17 -35.82
CA LEU A 238 -12.52 -25.02 -36.28
C LEU A 238 -11.48 -25.26 -35.18
N GLY A 239 -11.87 -25.16 -33.90
CA GLY A 239 -11.00 -25.41 -32.74
C GLY A 239 -11.23 -26.78 -32.08
N SER A 240 -10.37 -27.11 -31.12
CA SER A 240 -10.55 -28.26 -30.24
C SER A 240 -11.59 -28.00 -29.15
N GLU A 241 -12.05 -29.09 -28.53
CA GLU A 241 -12.94 -29.09 -27.36
C GLU A 241 -12.41 -28.21 -26.20
N ASN A 242 -11.09 -28.14 -26.03
CA ASN A 242 -10.48 -27.40 -24.93
C ASN A 242 -10.37 -25.89 -25.23
N GLU A 243 -9.96 -25.50 -26.44
CA GLU A 243 -9.99 -24.10 -26.88
C GLU A 243 -11.44 -23.57 -26.89
N PHE A 244 -12.40 -24.45 -27.24
CA PHE A 244 -13.83 -24.38 -26.93
C PHE A 244 -14.11 -23.84 -25.51
N ALA A 245 -13.66 -24.62 -24.52
CA ALA A 245 -13.95 -24.38 -23.11
C ALA A 245 -13.20 -23.16 -22.53
N GLU A 246 -11.97 -22.89 -22.96
CA GLU A 246 -11.19 -21.74 -22.51
C GLU A 246 -11.82 -20.42 -22.99
N LEU A 247 -12.28 -20.35 -24.25
CA LEU A 247 -13.07 -19.22 -24.75
C LEU A 247 -14.34 -18.99 -23.91
N ALA A 248 -15.08 -20.06 -23.61
CA ALA A 248 -16.29 -19.97 -22.79
C ALA A 248 -16.01 -19.55 -21.34
N ALA A 249 -14.88 -19.98 -20.78
CA ALA A 249 -14.42 -19.53 -19.46
C ALA A 249 -14.13 -18.02 -19.46
N TRP A 250 -13.38 -17.51 -20.44
CA TRP A 250 -13.08 -16.07 -20.55
C TRP A 250 -14.31 -15.21 -20.82
N TYR A 251 -15.24 -15.68 -21.64
CA TYR A 251 -16.50 -14.96 -21.85
C TYR A 251 -17.36 -14.91 -20.57
N ALA A 252 -17.42 -16.00 -19.80
CA ALA A 252 -18.07 -16.02 -18.49
C ALA A 252 -17.38 -15.11 -17.46
N LEU A 253 -16.05 -15.05 -17.44
CA LEU A 253 -15.29 -14.11 -16.61
C LEU A 253 -15.62 -12.65 -16.99
N HIS A 254 -15.71 -12.32 -18.28
CA HIS A 254 -16.14 -10.98 -18.72
C HIS A 254 -17.57 -10.64 -18.30
N LEU A 255 -18.51 -11.56 -18.49
CA LEU A 255 -19.91 -11.37 -18.07
C LEU A 255 -20.01 -11.06 -16.56
N ALA A 256 -19.28 -11.81 -15.72
CA ALA A 256 -19.32 -11.63 -14.28
C ALA A 256 -18.57 -10.38 -13.79
N PHE A 257 -17.34 -10.14 -14.24
CA PHE A 257 -16.48 -9.04 -13.74
C PHE A 257 -16.72 -7.69 -14.43
N SER A 258 -17.12 -7.68 -15.71
CA SER A 258 -17.28 -6.45 -16.50
C SER A 258 -18.74 -6.06 -16.78
N ARG A 259 -19.67 -7.03 -16.78
CA ARG A 259 -21.12 -6.78 -17.00
C ARG A 259 -22.00 -7.07 -15.76
N HIS A 260 -21.44 -7.67 -14.72
CA HIS A 260 -22.12 -8.15 -13.50
C HIS A 260 -23.25 -9.17 -13.71
N ASP A 261 -23.28 -9.84 -14.86
CA ASP A 261 -24.23 -10.90 -15.14
C ASP A 261 -23.66 -12.28 -14.75
N ILE A 262 -23.55 -12.48 -13.43
CA ILE A 262 -23.09 -13.73 -12.81
C ILE A 262 -24.03 -14.89 -13.21
N ALA A 263 -25.32 -14.62 -13.35
CA ALA A 263 -26.32 -15.62 -13.76
C ALA A 263 -26.05 -16.13 -15.20
N LYS A 264 -25.81 -15.22 -16.15
CA LYS A 264 -25.46 -15.58 -17.53
C LYS A 264 -24.07 -16.21 -17.62
N ALA A 265 -23.11 -15.78 -16.80
CA ALA A 265 -21.80 -16.44 -16.70
C ALA A 265 -21.95 -17.93 -16.31
N HIS A 266 -22.76 -18.25 -15.29
CA HIS A 266 -23.06 -19.64 -14.93
C HIS A 266 -23.94 -20.38 -15.95
N GLU A 267 -24.67 -19.69 -16.82
CA GLU A 267 -25.35 -20.31 -17.98
C GLU A 267 -24.33 -20.72 -19.05
N VAL A 268 -23.47 -19.80 -19.48
CA VAL A 268 -22.40 -20.04 -20.47
C VAL A 268 -21.49 -21.19 -20.03
N LEU A 269 -21.05 -21.21 -18.76
CA LEU A 269 -20.20 -22.29 -18.23
C LEU A 269 -20.91 -23.66 -18.23
N ARG A 270 -22.21 -23.71 -17.93
CA ARG A 270 -22.99 -24.97 -17.96
C ARG A 270 -23.20 -25.46 -19.39
N ASP A 271 -23.55 -24.58 -20.32
CA ASP A 271 -23.79 -24.95 -21.71
C ASP A 271 -22.49 -25.41 -22.39
N ALA A 272 -21.38 -24.70 -22.15
CA ALA A 272 -20.04 -25.14 -22.55
C ALA A 272 -19.69 -26.49 -21.91
N ALA A 273 -20.02 -26.73 -20.63
CA ALA A 273 -19.79 -28.02 -19.97
C ALA A 273 -20.65 -29.16 -20.55
N THR A 274 -21.80 -28.89 -21.17
CA THR A 274 -22.53 -29.93 -21.94
C THR A 274 -21.78 -30.29 -23.22
N ARG A 275 -21.26 -29.29 -23.95
CA ARG A 275 -20.55 -29.41 -25.24
C ARG A 275 -19.14 -29.99 -25.12
N CYS A 276 -18.43 -29.65 -24.04
CA CYS A 276 -17.03 -30.00 -23.80
C CYS A 276 -16.90 -30.94 -22.57
N PRO A 277 -17.30 -32.23 -22.69
CA PRO A 277 -17.30 -33.18 -21.58
C PRO A 277 -15.94 -33.36 -20.87
N ARG A 278 -14.80 -33.19 -21.55
CA ARG A 278 -13.45 -33.33 -20.97
C ARG A 278 -13.03 -32.13 -20.13
N SER A 279 -13.39 -30.92 -20.57
CA SER A 279 -13.05 -29.66 -19.90
C SER A 279 -14.06 -29.26 -18.82
N ARG A 280 -15.03 -30.13 -18.48
CA ARG A 280 -16.01 -29.94 -17.39
C ARG A 280 -15.37 -29.56 -16.06
N GLY A 281 -14.25 -30.20 -15.68
CA GLY A 281 -13.56 -29.90 -14.43
C GLY A 281 -13.02 -28.47 -14.38
N HIS A 282 -12.42 -28.00 -15.48
CA HIS A 282 -11.97 -26.62 -15.64
C HIS A 282 -13.15 -25.63 -15.60
N LEU A 283 -14.21 -25.87 -16.38
CA LEU A 283 -15.40 -25.00 -16.42
C LEU A 283 -16.13 -24.93 -15.06
N ALA A 284 -16.17 -26.04 -14.31
CA ALA A 284 -16.71 -26.08 -12.95
C ALA A 284 -15.83 -25.29 -11.96
N ALA A 285 -14.50 -25.41 -12.05
CA ALA A 285 -13.56 -24.63 -11.24
C ALA A 285 -13.62 -23.13 -11.52
N VAL A 286 -13.84 -22.72 -12.78
CA VAL A 286 -14.11 -21.31 -13.14
C VAL A 286 -15.43 -20.84 -12.53
N GLY A 287 -16.48 -21.67 -12.52
CA GLY A 287 -17.73 -21.39 -11.81
C GLY A 287 -17.52 -21.21 -10.30
N GLN A 288 -16.72 -22.08 -9.66
CA GLN A 288 -16.37 -21.97 -8.24
C GLN A 288 -15.51 -20.72 -7.94
N HIS A 289 -14.69 -20.26 -8.89
CA HIS A 289 -13.93 -19.01 -8.77
C HIS A 289 -14.83 -17.77 -8.83
N LEU A 290 -15.89 -17.79 -9.66
CA LEU A 290 -16.91 -16.74 -9.66
C LEU A 290 -17.69 -16.71 -8.32
N GLU A 291 -18.14 -17.87 -7.84
CA GLU A 291 -18.81 -17.98 -6.52
C GLU A 291 -17.88 -17.47 -5.40
N LEU A 292 -16.63 -17.96 -5.31
CA LEU A 292 -15.65 -17.55 -4.28
C LEU A 292 -15.35 -16.05 -4.30
N THR A 293 -15.29 -15.44 -5.47
CA THR A 293 -14.80 -14.05 -5.60
C THR A 293 -15.94 -13.05 -5.39
N LEU A 294 -17.13 -13.32 -5.93
CA LEU A 294 -18.25 -12.38 -6.01
C LEU A 294 -19.36 -12.66 -4.99
N GLU A 295 -19.56 -13.92 -4.60
CA GLU A 295 -20.67 -14.33 -3.74
C GLU A 295 -20.22 -14.73 -2.33
N ARG A 296 -19.54 -15.89 -2.20
CA ARG A 296 -19.20 -16.58 -0.93
C ARG A 296 -18.21 -17.73 -1.18
N VAL A 297 -17.60 -18.28 -0.13
CA VAL A 297 -16.82 -19.53 -0.27
C VAL A 297 -17.70 -20.71 -0.73
N PRO A 298 -17.34 -21.43 -1.81
CA PRO A 298 -18.12 -22.58 -2.30
C PRO A 298 -18.24 -23.70 -1.26
N ALA A 299 -19.45 -24.21 -1.08
CA ALA A 299 -19.74 -25.25 -0.06
C ALA A 299 -19.18 -26.64 -0.40
N ASP A 300 -18.94 -26.92 -1.68
CA ASP A 300 -18.32 -28.17 -2.16
C ASP A 300 -17.26 -27.90 -3.23
N LEU A 301 -16.00 -27.86 -2.80
CA LEU A 301 -14.82 -27.76 -3.67
C LEU A 301 -14.47 -29.10 -4.36
N THR A 302 -15.07 -30.22 -3.94
CA THR A 302 -14.73 -31.56 -4.44
C THR A 302 -15.39 -31.90 -5.78
N CYS A 303 -16.44 -31.17 -6.16
CA CYS A 303 -17.24 -31.41 -7.38
C CYS A 303 -16.43 -31.37 -8.70
N ALA A 304 -15.22 -30.80 -8.70
CA ALA A 304 -14.35 -30.70 -9.87
C ALA A 304 -13.24 -31.78 -9.92
N ALA A 305 -13.30 -32.80 -9.06
CA ALA A 305 -12.35 -33.91 -9.07
C ALA A 305 -12.36 -34.70 -10.40
N ALA A 306 -11.18 -34.81 -11.02
CA ALA A 306 -10.86 -35.68 -12.16
C ALA A 306 -11.63 -35.43 -13.49
N GLY A 307 -11.44 -34.25 -14.08
CA GLY A 307 -11.46 -34.14 -15.55
C GLY A 307 -10.25 -34.87 -16.17
N GLU A 308 -10.34 -35.28 -17.45
CA GLU A 308 -9.24 -36.00 -18.14
C GLU A 308 -7.98 -35.14 -18.38
N LEU A 309 -8.09 -33.82 -18.23
CA LEU A 309 -7.09 -32.84 -18.65
C LEU A 309 -6.32 -32.22 -17.46
N PRO A 310 -4.98 -32.07 -17.54
CA PRO A 310 -4.17 -31.44 -16.48
C PRO A 310 -4.68 -30.06 -16.04
N LEU A 311 -5.15 -29.25 -17.00
CA LEU A 311 -5.73 -27.92 -16.75
C LEU A 311 -6.87 -27.95 -15.71
N SER A 312 -7.66 -29.02 -15.66
CA SER A 312 -8.72 -29.17 -14.65
C SER A 312 -8.12 -29.36 -13.25
N ALA A 313 -7.08 -30.18 -13.10
CA ALA A 313 -6.41 -30.38 -11.81
C ALA A 313 -5.69 -29.11 -11.32
N GLU A 314 -5.10 -28.33 -12.24
CA GLU A 314 -4.45 -27.05 -11.91
C GLU A 314 -5.47 -26.00 -11.45
N ALA A 315 -6.61 -25.88 -12.15
CA ALA A 315 -7.70 -24.98 -11.76
C ALA A 315 -8.28 -25.34 -10.38
N VAL A 316 -8.47 -26.64 -10.11
CA VAL A 316 -8.96 -27.14 -8.81
C VAL A 316 -7.95 -26.91 -7.69
N SER A 317 -6.65 -27.08 -7.95
CA SER A 317 -5.60 -26.73 -7.00
C SER A 317 -5.65 -25.24 -6.64
N GLY A 318 -5.79 -24.35 -7.64
CA GLY A 318 -5.92 -22.91 -7.44
C GLY A 318 -7.11 -22.54 -6.55
N ILE A 319 -8.33 -22.92 -6.95
CA ILE A 319 -9.54 -22.54 -6.20
C ILE A 319 -9.59 -23.12 -4.78
N THR A 320 -9.01 -24.31 -4.57
CA THR A 320 -8.88 -24.89 -3.22
C THR A 320 -7.94 -24.06 -2.34
N ILE A 321 -6.81 -23.62 -2.89
CA ILE A 321 -5.85 -22.76 -2.18
C ILE A 321 -6.49 -21.41 -1.84
N ASP A 322 -7.20 -20.77 -2.78
CA ASP A 322 -7.86 -19.49 -2.53
C ASP A 322 -8.96 -19.58 -1.47
N ALA A 323 -9.76 -20.66 -1.51
CA ALA A 323 -10.80 -20.91 -0.51
C ALA A 323 -10.19 -21.16 0.88
N ASP A 324 -9.14 -21.98 0.97
CA ASP A 324 -8.42 -22.20 2.24
C ASP A 324 -7.77 -20.91 2.75
N LEU A 325 -7.19 -20.06 1.89
CA LEU A 325 -6.67 -18.74 2.29
C LEU A 325 -7.79 -17.81 2.79
N THR A 326 -8.94 -17.80 2.12
CA THR A 326 -10.13 -17.01 2.50
C THR A 326 -10.72 -17.45 3.85
N LEU A 327 -10.66 -18.76 4.13
CA LEU A 327 -11.06 -19.38 5.40
C LEU A 327 -9.97 -19.32 6.49
N GLY A 328 -8.77 -18.85 6.17
CA GLY A 328 -7.64 -18.74 7.11
C GLY A 328 -6.95 -20.08 7.42
N ARG A 329 -7.08 -21.09 6.56
CA ARG A 329 -6.49 -22.43 6.65
C ARG A 329 -5.10 -22.49 5.99
N THR A 330 -4.17 -21.69 6.50
CA THR A 330 -2.85 -21.46 5.88
C THR A 330 -1.94 -22.70 5.82
N THR A 331 -2.15 -23.71 6.65
CA THR A 331 -1.42 -25.00 6.60
C THR A 331 -1.95 -25.87 5.46
N SER A 332 -3.27 -25.97 5.33
CA SER A 332 -3.94 -26.71 4.26
C SER A 332 -3.64 -26.08 2.89
N ALA A 333 -3.76 -24.75 2.77
CA ALA A 333 -3.31 -24.00 1.59
C ALA A 333 -1.83 -24.26 1.24
N ARG A 334 -0.93 -24.29 2.24
CA ARG A 334 0.50 -24.57 1.99
C ARG A 334 0.76 -26.02 1.57
N ALA A 335 0.05 -26.99 2.13
CA ALA A 335 0.16 -28.39 1.70
C ALA A 335 -0.30 -28.57 0.24
N ALA A 336 -1.29 -27.80 -0.22
CA ALA A 336 -1.67 -27.74 -1.64
C ALA A 336 -0.66 -26.97 -2.51
N LEU A 337 0.14 -26.05 -1.94
CA LEU A 337 1.27 -25.40 -2.62
C LEU A 337 2.52 -26.30 -2.76
N ASP A 338 2.66 -27.33 -1.92
CA ASP A 338 3.75 -28.32 -1.98
C ASP A 338 3.56 -29.38 -3.11
N THR A 339 2.43 -29.37 -3.83
CA THR A 339 2.21 -30.23 -5.01
C THR A 339 3.07 -29.79 -6.22
N PRO A 340 3.23 -30.63 -7.28
CA PRO A 340 3.89 -30.21 -8.51
C PRO A 340 3.34 -28.88 -9.05
N ALA A 341 4.22 -28.06 -9.62
CA ALA A 341 3.85 -26.76 -10.16
C ALA A 341 2.93 -26.89 -11.38
N PRO A 342 1.93 -25.99 -11.53
CA PRO A 342 1.09 -25.93 -12.70
C PRO A 342 1.93 -25.59 -13.95
N HIS A 343 1.46 -26.05 -15.10
CA HIS A 343 2.09 -25.85 -16.39
C HIS A 343 1.38 -24.72 -17.17
N HIS A 344 0.11 -24.42 -16.87
CA HIS A 344 -0.61 -23.35 -17.55
C HIS A 344 -0.21 -21.95 -16.99
N PRO A 345 0.17 -20.97 -17.85
CA PRO A 345 0.75 -19.70 -17.39
C PRO A 345 -0.09 -18.92 -16.36
N ILE A 346 -1.43 -18.94 -16.49
CA ILE A 346 -2.35 -18.28 -15.54
C ILE A 346 -2.13 -18.82 -14.12
N PHE A 347 -2.08 -20.14 -13.97
CA PHE A 347 -1.95 -20.80 -12.67
C PHE A 347 -0.53 -20.72 -12.11
N VAL A 348 0.50 -20.56 -12.96
CA VAL A 348 1.88 -20.30 -12.51
C VAL A 348 1.97 -18.97 -11.76
N GLY A 349 1.46 -17.89 -12.35
CA GLY A 349 1.44 -16.57 -11.70
C GLY A 349 0.58 -16.56 -10.44
N HIS A 350 -0.64 -17.11 -10.52
CA HIS A 350 -1.56 -17.16 -9.40
C HIS A 350 -1.02 -17.95 -8.20
N ARG A 351 -0.38 -19.11 -8.45
CA ARG A 351 0.24 -19.93 -7.39
C ARG A 351 1.35 -19.18 -6.64
N GLN A 352 2.11 -18.32 -7.32
CA GLN A 352 3.11 -17.48 -6.66
C GLN A 352 2.44 -16.44 -5.75
N PHE A 353 1.35 -15.79 -6.19
CA PHE A 353 0.57 -14.89 -5.34
C PHE A 353 -0.01 -15.62 -4.13
N SER A 354 -0.61 -16.80 -4.32
CA SER A 354 -1.12 -17.62 -3.23
C SER A 354 -0.03 -18.03 -2.24
N SER A 355 1.20 -18.32 -2.71
CA SER A 355 2.36 -18.61 -1.86
C SER A 355 2.79 -17.40 -1.03
N ASP A 356 2.86 -16.22 -1.66
CA ASP A 356 3.20 -14.96 -0.99
C ASP A 356 2.20 -14.65 0.14
N LEU A 357 0.89 -14.78 -0.14
CA LEU A 357 -0.18 -14.54 0.81
C LEU A 357 -0.27 -15.62 1.90
N ALA A 358 -0.06 -16.89 1.57
CA ALA A 358 0.02 -17.99 2.54
C ALA A 358 1.16 -17.77 3.55
N CYS A 359 2.29 -17.21 3.10
CA CYS A 359 3.43 -16.86 3.94
C CYS A 359 3.12 -15.68 4.88
N VAL A 360 2.47 -14.62 4.36
CA VAL A 360 2.03 -13.47 5.17
C VAL A 360 0.98 -13.88 6.22
N LEU A 361 -0.08 -14.58 5.83
CA LEU A 361 -1.14 -15.01 6.76
C LEU A 361 -0.69 -16.17 7.67
N GLY A 362 0.29 -16.97 7.25
CA GLY A 362 0.87 -18.07 8.02
C GLY A 362 1.74 -17.63 9.21
N GLY A 363 2.00 -16.32 9.33
CA GLY A 363 2.78 -15.74 10.42
C GLY A 363 4.23 -15.42 10.07
N GLN A 364 4.70 -15.80 8.88
CA GLN A 364 6.03 -15.44 8.37
C GLN A 364 6.02 -14.03 7.72
N ILE A 365 5.40 -13.05 8.40
CA ILE A 365 4.97 -11.77 7.81
C ILE A 365 6.11 -11.05 7.07
N ALA A 366 7.29 -10.94 7.68
CA ALA A 366 8.46 -10.29 7.08
C ALA A 366 8.99 -11.02 5.84
N GLU A 367 9.00 -12.35 5.85
CA GLU A 367 9.48 -13.19 4.75
C GLU A 367 8.49 -13.17 3.58
N GLY A 368 7.19 -13.35 3.86
CA GLY A 368 6.13 -13.27 2.85
C GLY A 368 6.03 -11.90 2.19
N THR A 369 6.17 -10.82 2.96
CA THR A 369 6.22 -9.45 2.38
C THR A 369 7.45 -9.25 1.50
N ALA A 370 8.62 -9.76 1.92
CA ALA A 370 9.83 -9.69 1.11
C ALA A 370 9.74 -10.58 -0.15
N GLN A 371 8.98 -11.68 -0.10
CA GLN A 371 8.68 -12.52 -1.26
C GLN A 371 7.75 -11.80 -2.24
N ALA A 372 6.61 -11.31 -1.75
CA ALA A 372 5.65 -10.51 -2.52
C ALA A 372 6.31 -9.30 -3.20
N LEU A 373 7.28 -8.65 -2.55
CA LEU A 373 8.02 -7.52 -3.12
C LEU A 373 8.89 -7.93 -4.32
N ARG A 374 9.52 -9.12 -4.28
CA ARG A 374 10.24 -9.69 -5.44
C ARG A 374 9.28 -10.06 -6.56
N SER A 375 8.13 -10.65 -6.23
CA SER A 375 7.08 -10.99 -7.20
C SER A 375 6.49 -9.73 -7.88
N LEU A 376 6.29 -8.65 -7.12
CA LEU A 376 5.88 -7.33 -7.63
C LEU A 376 6.94 -6.70 -8.55
N GLU A 377 8.22 -6.76 -8.18
CA GLU A 377 9.32 -6.31 -9.04
C GLU A 377 9.41 -7.15 -10.34
N ALA A 378 9.19 -8.47 -10.26
CA ALA A 378 9.13 -9.34 -11.42
C ALA A 378 7.93 -9.03 -12.32
N GLY A 379 6.73 -8.79 -11.77
CA GLY A 379 5.54 -8.37 -12.54
C GLY A 379 5.78 -7.04 -13.27
N ARG A 380 6.44 -6.08 -12.60
CA ARG A 380 6.86 -4.80 -13.19
C ARG A 380 7.87 -4.97 -14.33
N HIS A 381 8.82 -5.89 -14.19
CA HIS A 381 9.79 -6.21 -15.24
C HIS A 381 9.13 -6.83 -16.48
N HIS A 382 8.21 -7.78 -16.28
CA HIS A 382 7.54 -8.50 -17.37
C HIS A 382 6.29 -7.78 -17.92
N ARG A 383 5.96 -6.59 -17.41
CA ARG A 383 4.79 -5.78 -17.84
C ARG A 383 3.45 -6.53 -17.69
N ALA A 384 3.28 -7.22 -16.57
CA ALA A 384 2.14 -8.08 -16.25
C ALA A 384 1.18 -7.38 -15.24
N PRO A 385 0.08 -6.72 -15.67
CA PRO A 385 -0.79 -5.94 -14.77
C PRO A 385 -1.37 -6.77 -13.61
N GLU A 386 -1.81 -7.99 -13.91
CA GLU A 386 -2.33 -8.97 -12.96
C GLU A 386 -1.36 -9.22 -11.80
N ALA A 387 -0.11 -9.52 -12.12
CA ALA A 387 0.95 -9.75 -11.12
C ALA A 387 1.23 -8.47 -10.30
N ILE A 388 1.24 -7.31 -10.96
CA ILE A 388 1.50 -6.02 -10.29
C ILE A 388 0.39 -5.67 -9.29
N GLN A 389 -0.88 -5.97 -9.63
CA GLN A 389 -2.02 -5.73 -8.73
C GLN A 389 -2.08 -6.77 -7.60
N ALA A 390 -1.97 -8.07 -7.91
CA ALA A 390 -2.07 -9.15 -6.93
C ALA A 390 -0.92 -9.13 -5.91
N HIS A 391 0.34 -9.13 -6.37
CA HIS A 391 1.49 -9.02 -5.45
C HIS A 391 1.55 -7.63 -4.80
N GLY A 392 1.05 -6.59 -5.47
CA GLY A 392 0.88 -5.25 -4.89
C GLY A 392 -0.03 -5.23 -3.66
N TYR A 393 -1.15 -5.95 -3.71
CA TYR A 393 -2.04 -6.18 -2.56
C TYR A 393 -1.32 -6.94 -1.44
N ALA A 394 -0.64 -8.06 -1.76
CA ALA A 394 0.09 -8.85 -0.76
C ALA A 394 1.20 -8.04 -0.05
N VAL A 395 1.96 -7.22 -0.80
CA VAL A 395 2.97 -6.29 -0.24
C VAL A 395 2.29 -5.26 0.67
N ALA A 396 1.21 -4.62 0.22
CA ALA A 396 0.51 -3.60 1.01
C ALA A 396 -0.02 -4.18 2.34
N LEU A 397 -0.61 -5.38 2.31
CA LEU A 397 -1.13 -6.06 3.50
C LEU A 397 0.00 -6.46 4.47
N GLY A 398 1.09 -7.01 3.93
CA GLY A 398 2.27 -7.43 4.71
C GLY A 398 3.02 -6.26 5.36
N LEU A 399 3.17 -5.12 4.65
CA LEU A 399 3.72 -3.88 5.20
C LEU A 399 2.80 -3.24 6.25
N ALA A 400 1.48 -3.30 6.05
CA ALA A 400 0.50 -2.82 7.01
C ALA A 400 0.56 -3.62 8.32
N LEU A 401 0.59 -4.96 8.24
CA LEU A 401 0.80 -5.84 9.40
C LEU A 401 2.08 -5.46 10.17
N GLN A 402 3.20 -5.26 9.46
CA GLN A 402 4.48 -4.83 10.03
C GLN A 402 4.50 -3.40 10.59
N GLY A 403 3.43 -2.62 10.46
CA GLY A 403 3.39 -1.22 10.89
C GLY A 403 4.29 -0.27 10.08
N GLN A 404 4.71 -0.67 8.87
CA GLN A 404 5.53 0.16 7.98
C GLN A 404 4.63 1.10 7.15
N LEU A 405 3.84 1.94 7.83
CA LEU A 405 2.75 2.69 7.22
C LEU A 405 3.21 3.69 6.15
N ASP A 406 4.44 4.20 6.23
CA ASP A 406 5.00 5.04 5.17
C ASP A 406 5.43 4.26 3.92
N GLU A 407 5.82 2.98 4.05
CA GLU A 407 6.01 2.08 2.90
C GLU A 407 4.66 1.67 2.30
N VAL A 408 3.63 1.41 3.14
CA VAL A 408 2.26 1.18 2.67
C VAL A 408 1.82 2.33 1.76
N LYS A 409 2.00 3.59 2.17
CA LYS A 409 1.65 4.75 1.32
C LYS A 409 2.45 4.79 0.02
N ARG A 410 3.75 4.47 0.04
CA ARG A 410 4.58 4.42 -1.18
C ARG A 410 4.08 3.36 -2.16
N VAL A 411 3.82 2.14 -1.67
CA VAL A 411 3.37 1.02 -2.49
C VAL A 411 1.95 1.22 -3.00
N THR A 412 0.99 1.58 -2.15
CA THR A 412 -0.41 1.78 -2.59
C THR A 412 -0.50 2.91 -3.60
N SER A 413 0.17 4.05 -3.38
CA SER A 413 0.22 5.15 -4.35
C SER A 413 0.77 4.66 -5.70
N SER A 414 1.95 4.02 -5.70
CA SER A 414 2.64 3.52 -6.90
C SER A 414 1.81 2.52 -7.73
N ILE A 415 0.88 1.78 -7.10
CA ILE A 415 -0.06 0.88 -7.80
C ILE A 415 -1.31 1.63 -8.26
N LEU A 416 -1.89 2.48 -7.41
CA LEU A 416 -3.16 3.18 -7.69
C LEU A 416 -3.02 4.25 -8.79
N THR A 417 -1.82 4.80 -8.99
CA THR A 417 -1.49 5.72 -10.10
C THR A 417 -1.31 5.03 -11.45
N MET A 418 -1.45 3.70 -11.54
CA MET A 418 -1.36 3.00 -12.82
C MET A 418 -2.62 3.21 -13.67
N THR A 419 -2.42 3.69 -14.90
CA THR A 419 -3.41 3.85 -15.98
C THR A 419 -3.94 2.51 -16.51
N SER A 420 -3.16 1.43 -16.39
CA SER A 420 -3.59 0.08 -16.81
C SER A 420 -4.63 -0.49 -15.85
N ARG A 421 -5.90 -0.51 -16.29
CA ARG A 421 -7.01 -1.16 -15.59
C ARG A 421 -7.15 -2.60 -16.08
N SER A 422 -7.41 -3.55 -15.18
CA SER A 422 -7.82 -4.91 -15.54
C SER A 422 -9.11 -5.23 -14.79
N THR A 423 -10.15 -5.69 -15.50
CA THR A 423 -11.45 -6.01 -14.89
C THR A 423 -11.37 -7.30 -14.07
N LEU A 424 -10.65 -8.31 -14.57
CA LEU A 424 -10.42 -9.59 -13.88
C LEU A 424 -9.83 -9.41 -12.47
N HIS A 425 -8.97 -8.40 -12.29
CA HIS A 425 -8.20 -8.16 -11.07
C HIS A 425 -8.64 -6.91 -10.29
N ALA A 426 -9.80 -6.34 -10.63
CA ALA A 426 -10.35 -5.15 -9.98
C ALA A 426 -10.49 -5.28 -8.45
N HIS A 427 -10.70 -6.49 -7.94
CA HIS A 427 -10.74 -6.78 -6.50
C HIS A 427 -9.38 -6.56 -5.80
N TYR A 428 -8.24 -6.85 -6.46
CA TYR A 428 -6.91 -6.53 -5.91
C TYR A 428 -6.65 -5.03 -5.87
N ARG A 429 -7.03 -4.26 -6.91
CA ARG A 429 -7.00 -2.78 -6.87
C ARG A 429 -7.88 -2.25 -5.74
N SER A 430 -9.07 -2.82 -5.56
CA SER A 430 -10.01 -2.46 -4.48
C SER A 430 -9.42 -2.75 -3.09
N GLY A 431 -8.70 -3.86 -2.91
CA GLY A 431 -7.95 -4.16 -1.68
C GLY A 431 -6.76 -3.23 -1.42
N VAL A 432 -6.04 -2.80 -2.47
CA VAL A 432 -4.94 -1.83 -2.36
C VAL A 432 -5.47 -0.44 -1.94
N GLN A 433 -6.58 0.00 -2.53
CA GLN A 433 -7.33 1.18 -2.08
C GLN A 433 -7.81 1.02 -0.63
N GLY A 434 -8.38 -0.14 -0.30
CA GLY A 434 -8.82 -0.53 1.03
C GLY A 434 -7.75 -0.34 2.12
N ILE A 435 -6.53 -0.80 1.87
CA ILE A 435 -5.40 -0.65 2.78
C ILE A 435 -4.92 0.81 2.84
N ALA A 436 -4.99 1.57 1.74
CA ALA A 436 -4.64 2.99 1.71
C ALA A 436 -5.62 3.84 2.55
N GLU A 437 -6.92 3.59 2.46
CA GLU A 437 -7.93 4.27 3.27
C GLU A 437 -7.88 3.85 4.73
N ALA A 438 -7.65 2.56 5.01
CA ALA A 438 -7.44 2.06 6.36
C ALA A 438 -6.25 2.75 7.04
N ARG A 439 -5.13 2.94 6.31
CA ARG A 439 -3.96 3.71 6.79
C ARG A 439 -4.35 5.12 7.24
N GLU A 440 -5.05 5.90 6.41
CA GLU A 440 -5.41 7.27 6.78
C GLU A 440 -6.37 7.31 7.98
N ARG A 441 -7.33 6.36 8.06
CA ARG A 441 -8.21 6.19 9.24
C ARG A 441 -7.42 5.89 10.51
N TRP A 442 -6.49 4.92 10.48
CA TRP A 442 -5.66 4.56 11.64
C TRP A 442 -4.80 5.73 12.13
N LEU A 443 -4.32 6.57 11.20
CA LEU A 443 -3.52 7.76 11.53
C LEU A 443 -4.37 8.97 11.97
N GLY A 444 -5.69 8.82 12.08
CA GLY A 444 -6.60 9.88 12.51
C GLY A 444 -6.81 10.99 11.47
N GLY A 445 -6.46 10.73 10.20
CA GLY A 445 -6.89 11.54 9.08
C GLY A 445 -8.30 11.16 8.61
N ARG A 446 -8.91 12.01 7.79
CA ARG A 446 -9.96 11.55 6.87
C ARG A 446 -9.25 10.92 5.67
N PRO A 447 -9.65 9.74 5.16
CA PRO A 447 -9.18 9.31 3.84
C PRO A 447 -9.49 10.42 2.83
N PRO A 448 -8.65 10.63 1.81
CA PRO A 448 -8.98 11.60 0.77
C PRO A 448 -10.32 11.20 0.16
N SER A 449 -11.23 12.16 0.03
CA SER A 449 -12.37 12.02 -0.87
C SER A 449 -11.85 12.04 -2.30
N ALA A 450 -11.29 10.91 -2.73
CA ALA A 450 -11.09 10.64 -4.14
C ALA A 450 -12.47 10.83 -4.81
N PRO A 451 -12.57 11.60 -5.90
CA PRO A 451 -13.81 11.61 -6.65
C PRO A 451 -14.06 10.18 -7.13
N ARG A 452 -15.17 9.58 -6.66
CA ARG A 452 -15.76 8.40 -7.30
C ARG A 452 -16.35 8.85 -8.63
N ASP A 453 -15.48 9.24 -9.56
CA ASP A 453 -15.87 9.61 -10.92
C ASP A 453 -16.52 8.40 -11.58
N ALA A 454 -17.57 8.62 -12.38
CA ALA A 454 -18.31 7.53 -13.02
C ALA A 454 -17.47 6.70 -14.02
N ASP A 455 -16.24 7.14 -14.28
CA ASP A 455 -15.22 6.54 -15.15
C ASP A 455 -14.22 5.65 -14.38
N ASP A 456 -14.37 5.50 -13.05
CA ASP A 456 -13.47 4.65 -12.24
C ASP A 456 -13.80 3.13 -12.36
N GLY A 457 -14.72 2.78 -13.25
CA GLY A 457 -15.15 1.41 -13.52
C GLY A 457 -15.92 0.77 -12.36
N PRO A 458 -16.36 -0.49 -12.50
CA PRO A 458 -17.08 -1.16 -11.43
C PRO A 458 -16.14 -1.56 -10.27
N HIS A 459 -16.56 -1.24 -9.04
CA HIS A 459 -15.95 -1.80 -7.85
C HIS A 459 -16.34 -3.28 -7.69
N VAL A 460 -15.35 -4.13 -7.43
CA VAL A 460 -15.55 -5.57 -7.22
C VAL A 460 -15.14 -5.91 -5.80
N ASN A 461 -16.13 -6.12 -4.94
CA ASN A 461 -15.93 -6.64 -3.59
C ASN A 461 -15.31 -8.05 -3.69
N GLY A 462 -14.18 -8.28 -3.03
CA GLY A 462 -13.45 -9.56 -3.07
C GLY A 462 -13.37 -10.27 -1.70
N PRO A 463 -12.86 -11.52 -1.68
CA PRO A 463 -12.92 -12.40 -0.49
C PRO A 463 -11.87 -12.09 0.59
N LEU A 464 -10.87 -11.26 0.31
CA LEU A 464 -9.74 -10.98 1.19
C LEU A 464 -9.87 -9.61 1.89
N PRO A 465 -9.15 -9.37 3.02
CA PRO A 465 -9.25 -8.13 3.78
C PRO A 465 -9.17 -6.85 2.96
N TYR A 466 -10.06 -5.92 3.30
CA TYR A 466 -10.18 -4.58 2.71
C TYR A 466 -10.59 -4.52 1.23
N MET A 467 -10.89 -5.65 0.56
CA MET A 467 -11.39 -5.64 -0.82
C MET A 467 -12.82 -5.11 -0.97
N ALA A 468 -13.62 -5.09 0.11
CA ALA A 468 -15.00 -4.60 0.07
C ALA A 468 -15.13 -3.17 0.66
N LEU A 469 -15.19 -2.15 -0.19
CA LEU A 469 -14.93 -0.75 0.21
C LEU A 469 -15.96 0.33 -0.18
N ASP A 470 -17.22 -0.05 -0.40
CA ASP A 470 -18.33 0.91 -0.23
C ASP A 470 -18.56 1.22 1.27
N LEU A 471 -17.64 1.98 1.86
CA LEU A 471 -17.93 2.83 3.01
C LEU A 471 -18.31 4.20 2.44
N ASP A 472 -19.51 4.69 2.74
CA ASP A 472 -19.77 6.10 2.53
C ASP A 472 -19.08 6.91 3.62
N SER A 473 -18.15 7.78 3.21
CA SER A 473 -17.30 8.57 4.12
C SER A 473 -18.06 9.64 4.91
N GLU A 474 -19.39 9.70 4.73
CA GLU A 474 -20.36 10.61 5.37
C GLU A 474 -21.25 9.86 6.40
N ALA A 475 -21.06 8.55 6.62
CA ALA A 475 -21.87 7.79 7.57
C ALA A 475 -21.56 8.19 9.04
N ASP A 476 -22.57 8.74 9.73
CA ASP A 476 -22.48 9.18 11.14
C ASP A 476 -22.10 8.05 12.12
N ASP A 477 -22.34 6.78 11.76
CA ASP A 477 -21.97 5.61 12.57
C ASP A 477 -20.99 4.67 11.85
N PHE A 478 -19.71 5.03 11.93
CA PHE A 478 -18.61 4.17 11.48
C PHE A 478 -18.51 2.84 12.24
N GLY A 479 -18.99 2.77 13.49
CA GLY A 479 -18.92 1.56 14.31
C GLY A 479 -19.87 0.49 13.81
N GLU A 480 -21.13 0.84 13.61
CA GLU A 480 -22.15 -0.02 12.98
C GLU A 480 -21.74 -0.40 11.55
N ALA A 481 -21.21 0.54 10.76
CA ALA A 481 -20.75 0.28 9.39
C ALA A 481 -19.60 -0.74 9.32
N MET A 482 -18.74 -0.82 10.34
CA MET A 482 -17.68 -1.84 10.41
C MET A 482 -18.18 -3.17 10.98
N TRP A 483 -19.16 -3.19 11.90
CA TRP A 483 -19.81 -4.44 12.32
C TRP A 483 -20.57 -5.08 11.17
N ALA A 484 -21.38 -4.32 10.43
CA ALA A 484 -22.09 -4.81 9.25
C ALA A 484 -21.14 -5.43 8.19
N ARG A 485 -19.91 -4.91 8.08
CA ARG A 485 -18.85 -5.50 7.24
C ARG A 485 -18.27 -6.80 7.78
N ALA A 486 -18.06 -6.89 9.09
CA ALA A 486 -17.63 -8.14 9.72
C ALA A 486 -18.71 -9.23 9.59
N ASP A 487 -19.98 -8.84 9.68
CA ASP A 487 -21.15 -9.70 9.57
C ASP A 487 -21.41 -10.16 8.11
N ASP A 488 -21.36 -9.27 7.10
CA ASP A 488 -21.46 -9.64 5.67
C ASP A 488 -20.31 -10.57 5.26
N ALA A 489 -19.06 -10.24 5.62
CA ALA A 489 -17.92 -11.12 5.37
C ALA A 489 -18.09 -12.49 6.05
N ALA A 490 -18.64 -12.54 7.27
CA ALA A 490 -18.93 -13.80 7.96
C ALA A 490 -20.09 -14.59 7.33
N ALA A 491 -21.10 -13.91 6.75
CA ALA A 491 -22.20 -14.55 6.03
C ALA A 491 -21.75 -15.22 4.73
N ARG A 492 -20.69 -14.69 4.10
CA ARG A 492 -20.02 -15.22 2.90
C ARG A 492 -18.91 -16.25 3.19
N ASP A 493 -18.66 -16.54 4.46
CA ASP A 493 -17.49 -17.30 4.94
C ASP A 493 -16.12 -16.73 4.51
N TYR A 494 -16.05 -15.42 4.27
CA TYR A 494 -14.82 -14.65 4.11
C TYR A 494 -14.17 -14.40 5.49
N VAL A 495 -13.81 -15.50 6.17
CA VAL A 495 -13.38 -15.53 7.59
C VAL A 495 -12.19 -14.61 7.85
N VAL A 496 -11.21 -14.57 6.94
CA VAL A 496 -10.05 -13.67 7.08
C VAL A 496 -10.46 -12.20 6.96
N ALA A 497 -11.31 -11.83 6.01
CA ALA A 497 -11.80 -10.45 5.89
C ALA A 497 -12.63 -10.04 7.13
N SER A 498 -13.52 -10.91 7.60
CA SER A 498 -14.33 -10.71 8.82
C SER A 498 -13.46 -10.45 10.05
N ALA A 499 -12.38 -11.20 10.24
CA ALA A 499 -11.46 -11.01 11.38
C ALA A 499 -10.75 -9.63 11.37
N PHE A 500 -10.33 -9.13 10.20
CA PHE A 500 -9.75 -7.78 10.09
C PHE A 500 -10.80 -6.70 10.34
N TYR A 501 -12.02 -6.86 9.81
CA TYR A 501 -13.13 -5.91 10.04
C TYR A 501 -13.60 -5.90 11.50
N ALA A 502 -13.62 -7.04 12.19
CA ALA A 502 -14.00 -7.14 13.60
C ALA A 502 -13.06 -6.36 14.54
N VAL A 503 -11.76 -6.20 14.20
CA VAL A 503 -10.84 -5.35 14.98
C VAL A 503 -11.15 -3.86 14.78
N ASP A 504 -11.31 -3.41 13.53
CA ASP A 504 -11.74 -2.04 13.21
C ASP A 504 -13.11 -1.71 13.85
N ALA A 505 -14.05 -2.66 13.87
CA ALA A 505 -15.36 -2.53 14.49
C ALA A 505 -15.30 -2.46 16.03
N ALA A 506 -14.60 -3.41 16.68
CA ALA A 506 -14.51 -3.46 18.14
C ALA A 506 -13.78 -2.26 18.74
N GLU A 507 -12.82 -1.65 18.03
CA GLU A 507 -12.15 -0.42 18.45
C GLU A 507 -13.06 0.83 18.34
N ALA A 508 -13.96 0.86 17.35
CA ALA A 508 -14.89 1.96 17.14
C ALA A 508 -16.12 1.86 18.07
N LEU A 509 -16.72 0.67 18.15
CA LEU A 509 -17.94 0.37 18.90
C LEU A 509 -17.82 -1.01 19.57
N PRO A 510 -17.35 -1.08 20.83
CA PRO A 510 -17.19 -2.36 21.55
C PRO A 510 -18.52 -3.09 21.80
N ASP A 511 -18.82 -4.12 20.99
CA ASP A 511 -19.99 -4.99 21.13
C ASP A 511 -19.57 -6.45 21.44
N PRO A 512 -19.63 -6.88 22.72
CA PRO A 512 -19.36 -8.27 23.09
C PRO A 512 -20.33 -9.29 22.50
N ALA A 513 -21.58 -8.91 22.23
CA ALA A 513 -22.62 -9.85 21.78
C ALA A 513 -22.43 -10.22 20.31
N ARG A 514 -22.21 -9.23 19.43
CA ARG A 514 -21.84 -9.49 18.02
C ARG A 514 -20.53 -10.26 17.93
N MET A 515 -19.52 -9.86 18.68
CA MET A 515 -18.25 -10.59 18.70
C MET A 515 -18.45 -12.07 19.10
N THR A 516 -19.30 -12.36 20.11
CA THR A 516 -19.66 -13.73 20.48
C THR A 516 -20.38 -14.49 19.37
N CYS A 517 -21.20 -13.81 18.55
CA CYS A 517 -21.86 -14.43 17.38
C CYS A 517 -20.88 -14.78 16.25
N LEU A 518 -19.76 -14.06 16.12
CA LEU A 518 -18.71 -14.36 15.14
C LEU A 518 -17.76 -15.49 15.57
N LEU A 519 -17.56 -15.72 16.88
CA LEU A 519 -16.61 -16.73 17.40
C LEU A 519 -16.73 -18.14 16.75
N PRO A 520 -17.92 -18.70 16.46
CA PRO A 520 -18.04 -19.99 15.80
C PRO A 520 -17.40 -20.05 14.41
N ARG A 521 -17.40 -18.94 13.64
CA ARG A 521 -16.77 -18.87 12.31
C ARG A 521 -15.24 -18.98 12.41
N PHE A 522 -14.66 -18.53 13.52
CA PHE A 522 -13.21 -18.56 13.75
C PHE A 522 -12.69 -19.90 14.31
N ALA A 523 -13.56 -20.86 14.63
CA ALA A 523 -13.20 -22.11 15.31
C ALA A 523 -12.24 -23.02 14.52
N HIS A 524 -12.16 -22.87 13.20
CA HIS A 524 -11.34 -23.69 12.29
C HIS A 524 -10.19 -22.92 11.61
N VAL A 525 -9.85 -21.72 12.10
CA VAL A 525 -8.76 -20.92 11.55
C VAL A 525 -7.40 -21.50 11.95
N GLU A 526 -6.56 -21.77 10.96
CA GLU A 526 -5.19 -22.28 11.15
C GLU A 526 -4.16 -21.14 11.21
N SER A 527 -4.43 -20.01 10.55
CA SER A 527 -3.55 -18.83 10.57
C SER A 527 -3.32 -18.35 12.00
N PRO A 528 -2.06 -18.13 12.45
CA PRO A 528 -1.79 -17.54 13.74
C PRO A 528 -2.10 -16.03 13.76
N VAL A 529 -1.91 -15.35 12.62
CA VAL A 529 -2.24 -13.91 12.45
C VAL A 529 -3.74 -13.70 12.64
N VAL A 530 -4.58 -14.47 11.94
CA VAL A 530 -6.04 -14.32 12.00
C VAL A 530 -6.58 -14.73 13.36
N ARG A 531 -6.06 -15.80 13.99
CA ARG A 531 -6.41 -16.14 15.38
C ARG A 531 -6.08 -15.01 16.36
N ALA A 532 -4.91 -14.39 16.24
CA ALA A 532 -4.54 -13.23 17.06
C ALA A 532 -5.43 -12.00 16.78
N LEU A 533 -5.88 -11.78 15.53
CA LEU A 533 -6.85 -10.71 15.23
C LEU A 533 -8.20 -10.96 15.91
N CYS A 534 -8.71 -12.20 15.88
CA CYS A 534 -9.96 -12.56 16.56
C CYS A 534 -9.84 -12.42 18.09
N GLU A 535 -8.69 -12.78 18.67
CA GLU A 535 -8.41 -12.56 20.10
C GLU A 535 -8.33 -11.06 20.45
N LEU A 536 -7.76 -10.22 19.57
CA LEU A 536 -7.69 -8.77 19.75
C LEU A 536 -9.06 -8.10 19.63
N ALA A 537 -9.87 -8.48 18.65
CA ALA A 537 -11.25 -8.03 18.52
C ALA A 537 -12.06 -8.41 19.77
N GLN A 538 -11.93 -9.66 20.24
CA GLN A 538 -12.62 -10.12 21.45
C GLN A 538 -12.16 -9.38 22.71
N ALA A 539 -10.84 -9.23 22.92
CA ALA A 539 -10.30 -8.56 24.10
C ALA A 539 -10.63 -7.05 24.11
N THR A 540 -10.71 -6.41 22.94
CA THR A 540 -11.16 -5.02 22.80
C THR A 540 -12.66 -4.90 23.10
N ALA A 541 -13.50 -5.74 22.50
CA ALA A 541 -14.95 -5.74 22.71
C ALA A 541 -15.32 -5.99 24.19
N THR A 542 -14.73 -7.00 24.83
CA THR A 542 -14.95 -7.30 26.25
C THR A 542 -14.16 -6.41 27.22
N ARG A 543 -13.26 -5.56 26.70
CA ARG A 543 -12.34 -4.67 27.45
C ARG A 543 -11.41 -5.42 28.42
N ASP A 544 -11.01 -6.63 28.06
CA ASP A 544 -10.15 -7.51 28.86
C ASP A 544 -8.66 -7.08 28.76
N LEU A 545 -8.19 -6.35 29.77
CA LEU A 545 -6.81 -5.89 29.89
C LEU A 545 -5.78 -7.03 30.06
N GLY A 546 -6.20 -8.23 30.49
CA GLY A 546 -5.31 -9.39 30.57
C GLY A 546 -5.05 -9.95 29.17
N ARG A 547 -6.13 -10.19 28.43
CA ARG A 547 -6.06 -10.72 27.05
C ARG A 547 -5.47 -9.72 26.06
N LEU A 548 -5.74 -8.42 26.19
CA LEU A 548 -5.08 -7.38 25.38
C LEU A 548 -3.54 -7.44 25.49
N ARG A 549 -2.99 -7.69 26.69
CA ARG A 549 -1.55 -7.82 26.90
C ARG A 549 -0.99 -9.13 26.33
N GLN A 550 -1.74 -10.22 26.47
CA GLN A 550 -1.36 -11.53 25.91
C GLN A 550 -1.31 -11.47 24.38
N VAL A 551 -2.37 -10.98 23.74
CA VAL A 551 -2.42 -10.89 22.27
C VAL A 551 -1.43 -9.88 21.71
N ALA A 552 -1.14 -8.78 22.43
CA ALA A 552 -0.06 -7.85 22.05
C ALA A 552 1.33 -8.52 22.06
N ALA A 553 1.59 -9.46 22.98
CA ALA A 553 2.83 -10.26 22.96
C ALA A 553 2.85 -11.22 21.76
N THR A 554 1.76 -11.95 21.49
CA THR A 554 1.65 -12.85 20.33
C THR A 554 1.79 -12.09 19.00
N MET A 555 1.20 -10.89 18.87
CA MET A 555 1.39 -10.02 17.71
C MET A 555 2.84 -9.54 17.58
N SER A 556 3.54 -9.31 18.70
CA SER A 556 4.96 -8.94 18.69
C SER A 556 5.85 -10.09 18.20
N ASP A 557 5.56 -11.33 18.63
CA ASP A 557 6.29 -12.54 18.20
C ASP A 557 6.07 -12.84 16.70
N LEU A 558 4.90 -12.49 16.16
CA LEU A 558 4.57 -12.57 14.72
C LEU A 558 5.11 -11.39 13.89
N GLY A 559 5.64 -10.34 14.52
CA GLY A 559 6.04 -9.10 13.85
C GLY A 559 4.88 -8.23 13.33
N ALA A 560 3.67 -8.44 13.85
CA ALA A 560 2.44 -7.72 13.48
C ALA A 560 2.32 -6.37 14.24
N TRP A 561 3.35 -5.52 14.13
CA TRP A 561 3.54 -4.33 14.96
C TRP A 561 2.42 -3.28 14.91
N LEU A 562 1.66 -3.20 13.81
CA LEU A 562 0.44 -2.37 13.77
C LEU A 562 -0.54 -2.78 14.87
N TYR A 563 -0.76 -4.08 15.05
CA TYR A 563 -1.69 -4.61 16.03
C TYR A 563 -1.13 -4.61 17.45
N VAL A 564 0.20 -4.66 17.61
CA VAL A 564 0.88 -4.35 18.89
C VAL A 564 0.61 -2.91 19.33
N ALA A 565 0.72 -1.95 18.41
CA ALA A 565 0.42 -0.54 18.68
C ALA A 565 -1.07 -0.33 19.02
N ARG A 566 -1.97 -0.87 18.20
CA ARG A 566 -3.43 -0.80 18.39
C ARG A 566 -3.87 -1.39 19.73
N ALA A 567 -3.43 -2.60 20.07
CA ALA A 567 -3.73 -3.23 21.36
C ALA A 567 -3.25 -2.39 22.56
N GLY A 568 -2.07 -1.77 22.45
CA GLY A 568 -1.54 -0.87 23.48
C GLY A 568 -2.34 0.44 23.63
N VAL A 569 -2.84 0.99 22.53
CA VAL A 569 -3.76 2.15 22.52
C VAL A 569 -5.12 1.78 23.11
N ALA A 570 -5.67 0.61 22.76
CA ALA A 570 -6.91 0.09 23.35
C ALA A 570 -6.80 -0.10 24.88
N GLU A 571 -5.71 -0.71 25.37
CA GLU A 571 -5.45 -0.80 26.81
C GLU A 571 -5.39 0.58 27.47
N ALA A 572 -4.68 1.55 26.86
CA ALA A 572 -4.58 2.90 27.40
C ALA A 572 -5.93 3.64 27.43
N LEU A 573 -6.78 3.44 26.42
CA LEU A 573 -8.15 3.98 26.38
C LEU A 573 -9.04 3.38 27.48
N ILE A 574 -9.01 2.05 27.66
CA ILE A 574 -9.80 1.35 28.70
C ILE A 574 -9.34 1.78 30.10
N LEU A 575 -8.03 1.83 30.36
CA LEU A 575 -7.46 2.36 31.61
C LEU A 575 -7.92 3.80 31.86
N ARG A 576 -7.91 4.65 30.83
CA ARG A 576 -8.35 6.04 30.98
C ARG A 576 -9.86 6.17 31.22
N ALA A 577 -10.68 5.31 30.62
CA ALA A 577 -12.12 5.24 30.85
C ALA A 577 -12.45 4.77 32.29
N ALA A 578 -11.65 3.87 32.84
CA ALA A 578 -11.71 3.47 34.26
C ALA A 578 -11.21 4.56 35.24
N GLY A 579 -10.70 5.69 34.76
CA GLY A 579 -10.16 6.79 35.55
C GLY A 579 -8.66 6.68 35.87
N GLU A 580 -8.01 5.57 35.51
CA GLU A 580 -6.59 5.26 35.77
C GLU A 580 -5.65 6.00 34.81
N ARG A 581 -5.75 7.34 34.78
CA ARG A 581 -4.97 8.21 33.87
C ARG A 581 -3.45 7.98 33.95
N PRO A 582 -2.82 7.78 35.13
CA PRO A 582 -1.39 7.49 35.20
C PRO A 582 -1.00 6.14 34.60
N ALA A 583 -1.85 5.11 34.75
CA ALA A 583 -1.63 3.82 34.11
C ALA A 583 -1.78 3.94 32.58
N ALA A 584 -2.78 4.69 32.09
CA ALA A 584 -2.96 4.97 30.67
C ALA A 584 -1.77 5.73 30.04
N ALA A 585 -1.30 6.79 30.69
CA ALA A 585 -0.13 7.57 30.23
C ALA A 585 1.17 6.75 30.25
N LEU A 586 1.35 5.90 31.27
CA LEU A 586 2.46 4.95 31.35
C LEU A 586 2.38 3.90 30.23
N GLN A 587 1.19 3.35 29.96
CA GLN A 587 0.98 2.36 28.92
C GLN A 587 1.27 2.95 27.54
N ALA A 588 0.67 4.09 27.18
CA ALA A 588 0.95 4.76 25.91
C ALA A 588 2.44 5.06 25.72
N SER A 589 3.13 5.45 26.81
CA SER A 589 4.59 5.65 26.80
C SER A 589 5.38 4.34 26.61
N ARG A 590 4.88 3.20 27.10
CA ARG A 590 5.48 1.86 26.87
C ARG A 590 5.25 1.38 25.45
N THR A 591 4.00 1.40 24.98
CA THR A 591 3.61 1.04 23.61
C THR A 591 4.45 1.83 22.61
N TRP A 592 4.49 3.16 22.74
CA TRP A 592 5.34 4.02 21.91
C TRP A 592 6.80 3.56 21.90
N THR A 593 7.39 3.34 23.08
CA THR A 593 8.82 2.94 23.20
C THR A 593 9.07 1.56 22.57
N LEU A 594 8.07 0.67 22.54
CA LEU A 594 8.16 -0.65 21.93
C LEU A 594 8.06 -0.61 20.40
N VAL A 595 7.23 0.26 19.82
CA VAL A 595 7.00 0.30 18.37
C VAL A 595 7.83 1.35 17.60
N GLU A 596 8.30 2.44 18.23
CA GLU A 596 9.12 3.49 17.57
C GLU A 596 10.40 2.92 16.92
N GLU A 597 11.00 1.87 17.49
CA GLU A 597 12.26 1.28 16.98
C GLU A 597 12.05 0.31 15.79
N THR A 598 10.81 -0.02 15.41
CA THR A 598 10.51 -1.04 14.39
C THR A 598 9.46 -0.61 13.34
N THR A 599 8.79 0.52 13.54
CA THR A 599 7.70 1.00 12.67
C THR A 599 7.95 2.42 12.16
N GLY A 600 7.24 2.83 11.10
CA GLY A 600 7.40 4.14 10.47
C GLY A 600 6.05 4.85 10.26
N GLY A 601 5.97 6.12 10.69
CA GLY A 601 4.80 6.98 10.51
C GLY A 601 3.64 6.71 11.49
N ILE A 602 3.91 6.09 12.64
CA ILE A 602 2.89 5.62 13.60
C ILE A 602 2.33 6.70 14.54
N GLU A 603 2.78 7.96 14.47
CA GLU A 603 2.30 9.09 15.28
C GLU A 603 0.76 9.12 15.39
N GLY A 604 0.09 8.96 14.26
CA GLY A 604 -1.37 9.05 14.17
C GLY A 604 -2.13 7.94 14.89
N LEU A 605 -1.52 6.77 15.14
CA LEU A 605 -2.17 5.66 15.85
C LEU A 605 -2.60 6.04 17.28
N PHE A 606 -1.93 7.01 17.89
CA PHE A 606 -2.25 7.52 19.22
C PHE A 606 -3.33 8.62 19.20
N ALA A 607 -3.78 9.09 18.03
CA ALA A 607 -4.77 10.15 17.90
C ALA A 607 -6.10 9.88 18.67
N PRO A 608 -6.65 8.65 18.75
CA PRO A 608 -7.81 8.36 19.60
C PRO A 608 -7.55 8.66 21.08
N LEU A 609 -6.37 8.29 21.60
CA LEU A 609 -5.97 8.57 22.98
C LEU A 609 -5.71 10.07 23.19
N VAL A 610 -5.06 10.75 22.23
CA VAL A 610 -4.84 12.21 22.27
C VAL A 610 -6.17 12.97 22.32
N ARG A 611 -7.17 12.56 21.52
CA ARG A 611 -8.55 13.09 21.62
C ARG A 611 -9.14 12.83 23.00
N ALA A 612 -9.01 11.61 23.53
CA ALA A 612 -9.52 11.26 24.85
C ALA A 612 -8.85 12.04 26.01
N VAL A 613 -7.62 12.54 25.86
CA VAL A 613 -6.99 13.42 26.89
C VAL A 613 -7.76 14.72 27.07
N ASP A 614 -8.39 15.25 26.02
CA ASP A 614 -9.15 16.50 26.00
C ASP A 614 -8.36 17.71 26.56
N LEU A 615 -7.22 18.07 25.96
CA LEU A 615 -6.58 19.36 26.28
C LEU A 615 -7.30 20.49 25.52
N SER A 616 -7.83 21.47 26.26
CA SER A 616 -8.36 22.69 25.64
C SER A 616 -7.25 23.47 24.93
N HIS A 617 -7.62 24.33 23.97
CA HIS A 617 -6.65 25.09 23.18
C HIS A 617 -5.64 25.88 24.04
N ARG A 618 -6.08 26.46 25.16
CA ARG A 618 -5.22 27.21 26.09
C ARG A 618 -4.34 26.32 26.97
N GLU A 619 -4.84 25.15 27.38
CA GLU A 619 -4.04 24.14 28.09
C GLU A 619 -2.93 23.60 27.17
N LEU A 620 -3.26 23.34 25.90
CA LEU A 620 -2.31 22.91 24.87
C LEU A 620 -1.25 23.99 24.58
N GLU A 621 -1.65 25.26 24.39
CA GLU A 621 -0.72 26.38 24.17
C GLU A 621 0.30 26.51 25.31
N ILE A 622 -0.18 26.50 26.56
CA ILE A 622 0.67 26.60 27.75
C ILE A 622 1.59 25.38 27.85
N ALA A 623 1.10 24.17 27.60
CA ALA A 623 1.91 22.96 27.58
C ALA A 623 3.01 23.03 26.52
N CYS A 624 2.71 23.47 25.29
CA CYS A 624 3.69 23.63 24.21
C CYS A 624 4.84 24.57 24.59
N ARG A 625 4.55 25.77 25.13
CA ARG A 625 5.60 26.73 25.56
C ARG A 625 6.45 26.15 26.70
N VAL A 626 5.83 25.48 27.66
CA VAL A 626 6.51 24.86 28.81
C VAL A 626 7.35 23.64 28.39
N VAL A 627 6.95 22.90 27.36
CA VAL A 627 7.76 21.83 26.73
C VAL A 627 8.92 22.40 25.91
N ALA A 628 8.74 23.54 25.24
CA ALA A 628 9.79 24.26 24.52
C ALA A 628 10.86 24.89 25.45
N GLY A 629 10.65 24.87 26.77
CA GLY A 629 11.62 25.28 27.79
C GLY A 629 11.34 26.63 28.45
N VAL A 630 10.37 27.41 27.94
CA VAL A 630 9.99 28.75 28.45
C VAL A 630 9.61 28.68 29.94
N ALA A 631 10.01 29.66 30.75
CA ALA A 631 9.69 29.69 32.18
C ALA A 631 8.21 30.03 32.43
N THR A 632 7.62 29.54 33.53
CA THR A 632 6.21 29.78 33.87
C THR A 632 5.87 31.28 33.97
N SER A 633 6.83 32.10 34.42
CA SER A 633 6.75 33.57 34.47
C SER A 633 6.84 34.24 33.10
N GLU A 634 7.62 33.68 32.18
CA GLU A 634 7.73 34.17 30.80
C GLU A 634 6.45 33.84 30.03
N VAL A 635 5.94 32.60 30.16
CA VAL A 635 4.63 32.20 29.62
C VAL A 635 3.50 33.08 30.18
N ALA A 636 3.55 33.45 31.46
CA ALA A 636 2.56 34.36 32.04
C ALA A 636 2.61 35.75 31.40
N ASN A 637 3.80 36.31 31.20
CA ASN A 637 3.99 37.61 30.55
C ASN A 637 3.57 37.59 29.07
N GLU A 638 4.03 36.61 28.29
CA GLU A 638 3.71 36.44 26.87
C GLU A 638 2.21 36.29 26.62
N LEU A 639 1.50 35.61 27.53
CA LEU A 639 0.09 35.26 27.38
C LEU A 639 -0.87 36.22 28.11
N VAL A 640 -0.33 37.28 28.72
CA VAL A 640 -1.04 38.28 29.55
C VAL A 640 -1.89 37.61 30.63
N LEU A 641 -1.27 36.70 31.40
CA LEU A 641 -1.86 35.97 32.51
C LEU A 641 -1.08 36.22 33.82
N SER A 642 -1.68 35.87 34.97
CA SER A 642 -0.91 35.72 36.20
C SER A 642 -0.13 34.40 36.19
N VAL A 643 1.03 34.34 36.86
CA VAL A 643 1.81 33.10 37.03
C VAL A 643 0.94 31.99 37.64
N ARG A 644 0.13 32.34 38.65
CA ARG A 644 -0.83 31.44 39.30
C ARG A 644 -1.89 30.87 38.35
N THR A 645 -2.27 31.62 37.32
CA THR A 645 -3.17 31.14 36.26
C THR A 645 -2.47 30.10 35.38
N VAL A 646 -1.21 30.34 35.01
CA VAL A 646 -0.40 29.37 34.24
C VAL A 646 -0.14 28.10 35.07
N GLU A 647 0.17 28.22 36.35
CA GLU A 647 0.29 27.09 37.29
C GLU A 647 -1.02 26.28 37.39
N HIS A 648 -2.18 26.95 37.44
CA HIS A 648 -3.48 26.28 37.46
C HIS A 648 -3.77 25.54 36.13
N HIS A 649 -3.45 26.12 34.98
CA HIS A 649 -3.53 25.42 33.71
C HIS A 649 -2.58 24.22 33.64
N LEU A 650 -1.35 24.34 34.12
CA LEU A 650 -0.39 23.22 34.18
C LEU A 650 -0.87 22.10 35.10
N PHE A 651 -1.45 22.42 36.26
CA PHE A 651 -2.09 21.43 37.14
C PHE A 651 -3.22 20.68 36.43
N ASN A 652 -4.06 21.38 35.66
CA ASN A 652 -5.10 20.74 34.87
C ASN A 652 -4.55 19.88 33.72
N VAL A 653 -3.52 20.35 32.99
CA VAL A 653 -2.79 19.56 31.99
C VAL A 653 -2.25 18.26 32.58
N TYR A 654 -1.53 18.35 33.70
CA TYR A 654 -0.98 17.20 34.42
C TYR A 654 -2.08 16.21 34.83
N ARG A 655 -3.19 16.71 35.40
CA ARG A 655 -4.37 15.93 35.82
C ARG A 655 -5.13 15.30 34.65
N LYS A 656 -5.19 15.95 33.48
CA LYS A 656 -5.88 15.45 32.27
C LYS A 656 -5.07 14.37 31.53
N ILE A 657 -3.76 14.53 31.47
CA ILE A 657 -2.84 13.55 30.88
C ILE A 657 -2.67 12.35 31.81
N GLY A 658 -2.51 12.58 33.13
CA GLY A 658 -2.18 11.54 34.11
C GLY A 658 -0.70 11.51 34.50
N ILE A 659 -0.08 12.68 34.67
CA ILE A 659 1.35 12.83 34.97
C ILE A 659 1.57 13.76 36.16
N ASP A 660 2.76 13.71 36.77
CA ASP A 660 3.13 14.49 37.97
C ASP A 660 4.13 15.63 37.71
N SER A 661 4.83 15.63 36.57
CA SER A 661 6.04 16.45 36.40
C SER A 661 6.28 16.96 34.98
N ARG A 662 7.01 18.09 34.90
CA ARG A 662 7.40 18.75 33.63
C ARG A 662 8.22 17.85 32.71
N GLU A 663 8.99 16.91 33.26
CA GLU A 663 9.76 15.93 32.45
C GLU A 663 8.87 14.82 31.88
N GLN A 664 7.86 14.35 32.63
CA GLN A 664 6.84 13.45 32.07
C GLN A 664 6.03 14.16 30.97
N LEU A 665 5.71 15.45 31.13
CA LEU A 665 5.06 16.26 30.10
C LEU A 665 5.92 16.32 28.84
N ARG A 666 7.22 16.65 29.00
CA ARG A 666 8.19 16.70 27.91
C ARG A 666 8.36 15.34 27.22
N ARG A 667 8.30 14.22 27.96
CA ARG A 667 8.32 12.87 27.38
C ARG A 667 7.05 12.58 26.58
N ALA A 668 5.86 12.90 27.10
CA ALA A 668 4.60 12.69 26.38
C ALA A 668 4.57 13.46 25.04
N PHE A 669 4.93 14.75 25.05
CA PHE A 669 5.03 15.60 23.84
C PHE A 669 6.19 15.22 22.90
N ALA A 670 7.16 14.42 23.35
CA ALA A 670 8.19 13.83 22.52
C ALA A 670 7.79 12.46 21.93
N THR A 671 6.62 11.93 22.31
CA THR A 671 6.13 10.59 21.98
C THR A 671 4.63 10.65 21.63
N TRP A 672 3.80 9.81 22.24
CA TRP A 672 2.39 9.56 21.93
C TRP A 672 1.44 10.77 22.02
N LEU A 673 1.83 11.87 22.68
CA LEU A 673 0.99 13.08 22.78
C LEU A 673 1.21 14.05 21.59
N ARG A 674 2.02 13.66 20.61
CA ARG A 674 2.11 14.33 19.31
C ARG A 674 0.85 14.06 18.51
N GLY A 675 -0.03 15.06 18.41
CA GLY A 675 -1.07 15.05 17.38
C GLY A 675 -0.46 15.06 15.96
N PRO A 676 -1.20 14.61 14.94
CA PRO A 676 -0.77 14.72 13.55
C PRO A 676 -0.45 16.18 13.20
N ALA A 677 0.56 16.39 12.37
CA ALA A 677 1.30 17.66 12.26
C ALA A 677 0.52 18.82 11.60
N ARG A 678 -0.48 19.35 12.30
CA ARG A 678 -0.89 20.76 12.12
C ARG A 678 0.32 21.63 12.42
N ALA A 679 0.80 22.34 11.40
CA ALA A 679 1.91 23.26 11.54
C ALA A 679 1.61 24.27 12.67
N MET A 680 2.49 24.34 13.67
CA MET A 680 2.37 25.35 14.72
C MET A 680 2.57 26.74 14.09
N PRO A 681 1.66 27.70 14.30
CA PRO A 681 1.85 29.06 13.80
C PRO A 681 3.13 29.68 14.37
N GLY A 682 4.14 29.88 13.53
CA GLY A 682 5.33 30.69 13.84
C GLY A 682 6.60 29.98 14.34
N THR A 683 6.68 28.64 14.36
CA THR A 683 7.94 27.95 14.74
C THR A 683 8.49 27.06 13.62
N SER A 684 9.56 27.52 12.97
CA SER A 684 10.31 26.74 11.96
C SER A 684 10.89 25.44 12.55
N PRO A 685 10.97 24.34 11.78
CA PRO A 685 11.39 23.02 12.27
C PRO A 685 12.91 22.90 12.47
N GLY A 686 13.44 23.64 13.45
CA GLY A 686 14.85 23.60 13.84
C GLY A 686 15.05 23.33 15.34
N ARG A 687 16.06 22.51 15.66
CA ARG A 687 16.61 22.30 17.03
C ARG A 687 15.86 21.33 17.98
N TRP A 688 15.22 20.27 17.49
CA TRP A 688 14.92 19.07 18.30
C TRP A 688 15.95 17.94 18.07
N ARG A 689 17.23 18.16 18.41
CA ARG A 689 18.26 17.11 18.35
C ARG A 689 18.20 16.23 19.60
N ARG A 690 18.02 14.90 19.43
CA ARG A 690 18.32 13.90 20.48
C ARG A 690 19.78 14.08 20.95
N PRO A 691 20.09 14.06 22.27
CA PRO A 691 21.46 14.13 22.74
C PRO A 691 22.20 12.82 22.42
N ALA A 692 23.18 12.89 21.51
CA ALA A 692 23.95 11.73 21.08
C ALA A 692 24.81 11.18 22.24
N ARG A 693 24.63 9.89 22.57
CA ARG A 693 25.44 9.22 23.60
C ARG A 693 26.90 9.08 23.12
N HIS A 694 27.85 9.47 23.97
CA HIS A 694 29.26 9.52 23.60
C HIS A 694 29.86 8.16 23.21
N ARG A 695 30.45 8.08 22.03
CA ARG A 695 31.58 7.18 21.70
C ARG A 695 32.72 8.01 21.10
N THR A 696 33.96 7.65 21.42
CA THR A 696 35.09 8.58 21.38
C THR A 696 36.15 8.29 20.32
N ARG A 697 36.61 9.37 19.66
CA ARG A 697 37.97 9.58 19.11
C ARG A 697 38.56 8.51 18.16
N ARG A 698 38.66 8.84 16.87
CA ARG A 698 39.93 8.77 16.08
C ARG A 698 39.81 9.55 14.76
N ALA A 699 40.89 9.54 13.96
CA ALA A 699 41.02 10.15 12.63
C ALA A 699 40.89 11.70 12.54
N ALA A 700 41.93 12.41 12.99
CA ALA A 700 42.09 13.86 12.76
C ALA A 700 43.42 14.15 12.02
N THR A 701 43.45 13.90 10.71
CA THR A 701 44.61 14.18 9.82
C THR A 701 44.16 14.36 8.36
N LEU A 702 45.07 14.75 7.46
CA LEU A 702 44.89 14.88 5.99
C LEU A 702 44.24 16.17 5.41
N ARG A 703 44.36 17.34 6.06
CA ARG A 703 44.06 18.66 5.42
C ARG A 703 45.24 19.31 4.66
N ARG A 704 46.24 18.56 4.16
CA ARG A 704 47.45 19.11 3.49
C ARG A 704 47.99 18.23 2.36
N ALA A 705 47.32 18.20 1.20
CA ALA A 705 47.81 17.47 0.01
C ALA A 705 47.51 18.11 -1.37
N TRP A 706 46.74 19.21 -1.46
CA TRP A 706 46.29 19.79 -2.73
C TRP A 706 46.76 21.25 -2.93
N SER A 707 48.01 21.44 -3.38
CA SER A 707 48.51 22.76 -3.80
C SER A 707 49.71 22.75 -4.77
N ARG A 708 50.07 21.59 -5.37
CA ARG A 708 51.27 21.49 -6.25
C ARG A 708 51.12 20.52 -7.43
N ARG A 709 50.17 20.75 -8.36
CA ARG A 709 50.22 20.15 -9.72
C ARG A 709 49.34 20.88 -10.78
N ALA A 710 49.66 22.15 -11.04
CA ALA A 710 49.07 22.91 -12.15
C ALA A 710 50.13 23.84 -12.79
N ARG A 711 51.17 23.26 -13.41
CA ARG A 711 52.23 24.04 -14.09
C ARG A 711 53.08 23.23 -15.09
N SER A 712 52.52 22.91 -16.27
CA SER A 712 53.34 22.64 -17.48
C SER A 712 52.48 22.70 -18.77
N ARG A 713 53.16 23.05 -19.88
CA ARG A 713 52.73 22.96 -21.30
C ARG A 713 51.62 23.93 -21.80
N ARG A 714 52.10 25.02 -22.44
CA ARG A 714 51.55 25.61 -23.68
C ARG A 714 51.72 24.59 -24.85
N VAL A 715 51.27 24.74 -26.10
CA VAL A 715 50.87 25.88 -26.99
C VAL A 715 49.74 25.33 -27.92
N VAL A 716 48.85 26.13 -28.52
CA VAL A 716 48.95 26.70 -29.90
C VAL A 716 47.80 27.69 -30.12
N GLN A 717 48.06 28.78 -30.84
CA GLN A 717 47.08 29.64 -31.53
C GLN A 717 47.33 29.55 -33.04
N PRO A 718 46.31 29.86 -33.86
CA PRO A 718 46.48 31.06 -34.69
C PRO A 718 45.30 32.05 -34.66
N ARG A 719 45.68 33.33 -34.71
CA ARG A 719 45.13 34.46 -35.50
C ARG A 719 43.96 34.18 -36.49
N ALA A 720 43.05 35.14 -36.77
CA ALA A 720 43.11 36.60 -36.52
C ALA A 720 41.77 37.36 -36.63
N ARG A 721 41.85 38.63 -36.17
CA ARG A 721 41.09 39.84 -36.54
C ARG A 721 39.76 40.13 -35.85
N GLN A 722 39.59 41.44 -35.66
CA GLN A 722 38.46 42.19 -35.11
C GLN A 722 38.05 43.19 -36.19
N GLU A 723 36.79 43.60 -36.17
CA GLU A 723 36.26 44.92 -36.56
C GLU A 723 34.91 44.98 -35.78
N GLU A 724 34.71 45.91 -34.85
CA GLU A 724 34.10 47.25 -35.05
C GLU A 724 32.56 47.14 -35.25
N ASP A 725 31.70 47.94 -34.59
CA ASP A 725 31.94 49.11 -33.72
C ASP A 725 30.74 49.35 -32.75
N ALA A 726 30.85 50.39 -31.88
CA ALA A 726 29.81 51.31 -31.36
C ALA A 726 28.40 50.82 -30.89
N ARG A 727 27.67 51.51 -30.00
CA ARG A 727 27.88 52.37 -28.81
C ARG A 727 26.51 52.91 -28.36
N GLU A 728 26.47 53.57 -27.19
CA GLU A 728 25.41 54.45 -26.66
C GLU A 728 24.06 53.75 -26.31
N GLU A 729 23.45 53.81 -25.11
CA GLU A 729 23.42 54.71 -23.92
C GLU A 729 22.15 55.58 -23.84
N VAL A 730 21.82 56.09 -22.65
CA VAL A 730 20.62 56.90 -22.26
C VAL A 730 19.34 56.05 -22.11
N ASP A 731 18.72 55.85 -20.93
CA ASP A 731 18.14 56.80 -19.92
C ASP A 731 16.79 57.41 -20.38
N GLU A 732 15.80 57.78 -19.53
CA GLU A 732 15.74 57.81 -18.06
C GLU A 732 14.27 57.74 -17.53
N HIS A 733 14.10 57.32 -16.27
CA HIS A 733 13.16 57.78 -15.21
C HIS A 733 11.65 58.10 -15.43
N GLU A 734 10.87 57.66 -14.42
CA GLU A 734 9.76 58.40 -13.72
C GLU A 734 8.38 58.65 -14.42
N ASP A 735 7.25 58.80 -13.71
CA ASP A 735 6.96 58.65 -12.26
C ASP A 735 5.53 58.08 -11.99
N ARG A 736 5.25 57.88 -10.69
CA ARG A 736 3.97 58.01 -9.93
C ARG A 736 2.79 58.78 -10.61
N ASP A 737 1.50 58.68 -10.20
CA ASP A 737 0.90 58.25 -8.93
C ASP A 737 -0.64 57.99 -8.96
N ASP A 738 -1.12 57.34 -7.90
CA ASP A 738 -2.38 57.55 -7.13
C ASP A 738 -3.85 57.40 -7.66
N ARG A 739 -4.70 56.95 -6.71
CA ARG A 739 -6.19 57.01 -6.54
C ARG A 739 -7.13 56.55 -7.69
N ARG A 740 -8.17 55.71 -7.52
CA ARG A 740 -9.13 55.30 -6.44
C ARG A 740 -10.55 55.86 -6.66
N GLU A 741 -11.52 54.96 -6.42
CA GLU A 741 -12.94 55.21 -6.06
C GLU A 741 -13.88 55.78 -7.15
N GLY A 742 -15.10 55.22 -7.27
CA GLY A 742 -16.10 55.66 -8.27
C GLY A 742 -17.31 54.70 -8.41
N CYS A 743 -18.42 55.00 -7.72
CA CYS A 743 -19.59 54.11 -7.61
C CYS A 743 -20.51 54.05 -8.86
N GLN A 744 -20.96 52.82 -9.18
CA GLN A 744 -22.35 52.42 -9.53
C GLN A 744 -23.17 53.03 -10.71
N GLN A 745 -24.01 52.14 -11.25
CA GLN A 745 -25.45 52.32 -11.62
C GLN A 745 -25.91 52.67 -13.07
N ARG A 746 -26.83 51.80 -13.55
CA ARG A 746 -28.06 52.03 -14.36
C ARG A 746 -28.13 51.81 -15.89
N VAL A 747 -28.87 50.73 -16.23
CA VAL A 747 -30.11 50.67 -17.05
C VAL A 747 -30.08 50.87 -18.58
N GLY A 748 -30.54 49.82 -19.29
CA GLY A 748 -31.50 49.92 -20.41
C GLY A 748 -30.97 49.78 -21.85
N ALA A 749 -31.79 49.50 -22.87
CA ALA A 749 -33.18 48.96 -22.89
C ALA A 749 -33.64 48.56 -24.32
N GLY A 750 -34.53 47.55 -24.44
CA GLY A 750 -35.25 47.17 -25.68
C GLY A 750 -34.46 46.28 -26.66
N ARG A 751 -35.01 45.70 -27.74
CA ARG A 751 -36.40 45.56 -28.31
C ARG A 751 -36.25 44.66 -29.58
N ALA A 752 -37.23 43.95 -30.16
CA ALA A 752 -38.63 43.62 -29.81
C ALA A 752 -39.17 42.44 -30.69
N ASP A 753 -40.26 41.83 -30.23
CA ASP A 753 -41.42 41.21 -30.94
C ASP A 753 -41.26 40.09 -32.00
N ASP A 754 -42.22 39.16 -32.17
CA ASP A 754 -43.47 38.89 -31.42
C ASP A 754 -43.37 37.47 -30.78
N ASP A 755 -44.00 36.33 -31.15
CA ASP A 755 -45.18 36.03 -31.98
C ASP A 755 -46.06 34.96 -31.27
N ARG A 756 -47.10 34.44 -31.93
CA ARG A 756 -48.42 34.16 -31.33
C ARG A 756 -48.80 32.67 -31.46
N ARG A 757 -49.55 32.02 -30.54
CA ARG A 757 -50.29 32.40 -29.31
C ARG A 757 -50.43 31.12 -28.41
N ALA A 758 -51.27 30.91 -27.38
CA ALA A 758 -52.59 31.44 -26.99
C ALA A 758 -52.87 31.27 -25.46
N HIS A 759 -54.14 31.32 -25.03
CA HIS A 759 -54.62 31.31 -23.62
C HIS A 759 -56.12 30.91 -23.54
N PRO A 760 -56.77 30.77 -22.35
CA PRO A 760 -56.34 30.96 -20.94
C PRO A 760 -56.10 29.59 -20.24
N ALA A 761 -56.58 29.13 -19.06
CA ALA A 761 -57.39 29.60 -17.90
C ALA A 761 -57.21 28.57 -16.72
N GLN A 762 -57.59 28.71 -15.44
CA GLN A 762 -58.07 29.82 -14.58
C GLN A 762 -57.75 29.49 -13.07
N ARG A 763 -58.52 30.01 -12.08
CA ARG A 763 -58.34 29.92 -10.60
C ARG A 763 -59.68 30.26 -9.87
N PRO A 764 -59.83 30.19 -8.52
CA PRO A 764 -59.30 29.27 -7.48
C PRO A 764 -60.42 28.73 -6.51
N GLY A 765 -60.09 28.04 -5.40
CA GLY A 765 -61.05 27.82 -4.29
C GLY A 765 -60.59 26.94 -3.09
N ASP A 766 -60.57 27.56 -1.89
CA ASP A 766 -60.86 27.08 -0.52
C ASP A 766 -60.12 25.94 0.24
N GLN A 767 -59.90 26.22 1.55
CA GLN A 767 -59.72 25.29 2.67
C GLN A 767 -60.96 25.34 3.59
N PRO A 768 -61.15 24.39 4.52
CA PRO A 768 -61.01 24.75 5.95
C PRO A 768 -60.31 23.68 6.82
N ARG A 769 -60.40 23.81 8.17
CA ARG A 769 -59.61 23.10 9.20
C ARG A 769 -60.47 22.33 10.22
N GLY A 770 -59.81 21.51 11.05
CA GLY A 770 -60.21 21.11 12.42
C GLY A 770 -60.64 19.64 12.57
N ASP A 771 -60.56 19.00 13.75
CA ASP A 771 -59.89 19.33 15.03
C ASP A 771 -59.87 18.05 15.94
N ALA A 772 -58.96 17.98 16.93
CA ALA A 772 -59.02 17.09 18.13
C ALA A 772 -58.96 15.54 17.87
N CYS A 773 -58.85 14.61 18.84
CA CYS A 773 -58.15 14.55 20.16
C CYS A 773 -58.03 13.08 20.66
N ASP A 774 -57.09 12.85 21.57
CA ASP A 774 -57.05 11.91 22.73
C ASP A 774 -57.36 10.38 22.63
N ASP A 775 -56.43 9.61 23.23
CA ASP A 775 -56.56 8.46 24.16
C ASP A 775 -57.30 7.12 23.90
N GLU A 776 -56.53 6.05 24.15
CA GLU A 776 -56.79 4.80 24.90
C GLU A 776 -57.84 3.70 24.55
N VAL A 777 -57.36 2.46 24.77
CA VAL A 777 -58.07 1.24 25.24
C VAL A 777 -58.94 0.42 24.25
N ALA A 778 -58.99 -0.90 24.49
CA ALA A 778 -59.49 -1.95 23.60
C ALA A 778 -60.80 -2.63 24.07
N PRO A 779 -61.51 -3.37 23.19
CA PRO A 779 -62.55 -4.33 23.56
C PRO A 779 -62.16 -5.82 23.29
N ARG A 780 -63.03 -6.77 23.69
CA ARG A 780 -62.78 -8.23 23.75
C ARG A 780 -63.83 -9.09 23.00
N GLY A 781 -63.40 -10.22 22.43
CA GLY A 781 -64.23 -11.44 22.20
C GLY A 781 -65.19 -11.41 21.00
N PRO A 782 -65.95 -12.51 20.71
CA PRO A 782 -66.34 -13.62 21.61
C PRO A 782 -65.86 -15.04 21.19
N ARG A 783 -66.61 -16.12 21.52
CA ARG A 783 -66.15 -17.50 21.82
C ARG A 783 -66.56 -18.62 20.83
N SER A 784 -65.89 -19.78 20.96
CA SER A 784 -66.12 -21.10 20.32
C SER A 784 -67.33 -21.89 20.85
N PRO A 785 -67.65 -23.05 20.23
CA PRO A 785 -67.59 -24.36 20.93
C PRO A 785 -67.18 -25.59 20.05
N ASP A 786 -66.95 -26.82 20.52
CA ASP A 786 -66.14 -27.30 21.68
C ASP A 786 -65.98 -28.86 21.69
N GLN A 787 -64.81 -29.38 22.11
CA GLN A 787 -64.59 -30.71 22.77
C GLN A 787 -64.81 -32.06 22.00
N PRO A 788 -64.38 -33.26 22.52
CA PRO A 788 -64.00 -33.63 23.92
C PRO A 788 -62.75 -34.54 24.21
N HIS A 789 -62.25 -34.43 25.46
CA HIS A 789 -61.54 -35.42 26.34
C HIS A 789 -60.19 -36.09 25.91
N ASP A 790 -59.32 -36.60 26.82
CA ASP A 790 -59.46 -37.01 28.24
C ASP A 790 -58.26 -36.61 29.18
N ARG A 791 -58.20 -37.09 30.44
CA ARG A 791 -57.49 -36.51 31.61
C ARG A 791 -56.41 -37.40 32.31
N ARG A 792 -55.48 -36.76 33.05
CA ARG A 792 -54.94 -37.02 34.42
C ARG A 792 -53.86 -35.95 34.74
N HIS A 793 -53.83 -35.24 35.88
CA HIS A 793 -53.49 -35.63 37.28
C HIS A 793 -52.04 -36.17 37.45
N ASP A 794 -51.21 -35.72 38.39
CA ASP A 794 -51.43 -34.79 39.54
C ASP A 794 -50.15 -34.02 39.97
N HIS A 795 -50.22 -33.20 41.04
CA HIS A 795 -49.12 -32.43 41.63
C HIS A 795 -48.09 -33.27 42.42
N GLY A 796 -46.91 -32.67 42.68
CA GLY A 796 -45.80 -33.26 43.45
C GLY A 796 -45.84 -32.97 44.96
N ILE A 797 -44.90 -33.59 45.69
CA ILE A 797 -44.70 -33.48 47.15
C ILE A 797 -43.18 -33.39 47.42
N GLU A 798 -42.79 -32.54 48.37
CA GLU A 798 -41.45 -32.44 48.97
C GLU A 798 -41.38 -33.30 50.25
N ASP A 799 -40.19 -33.77 50.63
CA ASP A 799 -39.94 -34.33 51.97
C ASP A 799 -38.46 -34.14 52.37
N ASP A 800 -38.18 -34.16 53.68
CA ASP A 800 -37.19 -33.25 54.31
C ASP A 800 -35.89 -33.90 54.86
N ALA A 801 -35.01 -33.03 55.42
CA ALA A 801 -33.78 -33.31 56.22
C ALA A 801 -32.47 -33.70 55.47
N ASP A 802 -31.27 -33.39 55.97
CA ASP A 802 -30.86 -32.90 57.31
C ASP A 802 -29.73 -31.82 57.23
N GLY A 803 -29.29 -31.26 58.36
CA GLY A 803 -28.32 -30.14 58.45
C GLY A 803 -26.85 -30.48 58.10
N GLY A 804 -25.87 -29.58 58.22
CA GLY A 804 -25.87 -28.19 58.71
C GLY A 804 -24.46 -27.74 59.16
N THR A 805 -24.19 -26.42 59.18
CA THR A 805 -23.02 -25.70 59.78
C THR A 805 -21.58 -25.86 59.23
N ALA A 806 -21.05 -24.73 58.74
CA ALA A 806 -19.78 -24.05 59.11
C ALA A 806 -18.35 -24.47 58.62
N ASP A 807 -17.69 -23.48 58.02
CA ASP A 807 -16.22 -23.17 57.89
C ASP A 807 -15.53 -23.06 59.30
N PRO A 808 -14.17 -23.16 59.55
CA PRO A 808 -13.07 -22.49 58.79
C PRO A 808 -11.59 -23.02 58.80
N HIS A 809 -10.76 -22.38 57.94
CA HIS A 809 -9.29 -22.09 58.00
C HIS A 809 -8.20 -22.93 58.77
N ARG A 810 -7.23 -23.50 58.00
CA ARG A 810 -5.73 -23.61 58.25
C ARG A 810 -5.19 -24.38 59.52
N PRO A 811 -3.85 -24.56 59.79
CA PRO A 811 -2.60 -24.60 58.97
C PRO A 811 -1.56 -25.75 59.30
N HIS A 812 -0.49 -25.85 58.48
CA HIS A 812 0.90 -26.40 58.65
C HIS A 812 1.38 -27.29 59.88
N ARG A 813 2.20 -28.35 59.63
CA ARG A 813 3.72 -28.40 59.75
C ARG A 813 4.38 -29.81 59.82
N ARG A 814 5.57 -29.96 59.18
CA ARG A 814 6.74 -30.87 59.52
C ARG A 814 6.55 -32.41 59.37
N LEU A 815 7.59 -33.27 59.17
CA LEU A 815 9.05 -33.14 58.93
C LEU A 815 9.61 -34.36 58.13
N ALA A 816 10.90 -34.30 57.72
CA ALA A 816 11.66 -35.32 56.96
C ALA A 816 12.45 -36.28 57.92
N PRO A 817 13.59 -36.97 57.61
CA PRO A 817 14.68 -36.76 56.63
C PRO A 817 14.44 -37.50 55.26
N ALA A 818 15.35 -37.71 54.29
CA ALA A 818 16.83 -37.71 54.28
C ALA A 818 17.53 -37.19 52.99
N GLN A 819 18.50 -37.94 52.44
CA GLN A 819 19.59 -37.47 51.54
C GLN A 819 20.06 -38.60 50.60
N GLY A 820 20.82 -38.32 49.52
CA GLY A 820 21.15 -37.01 48.93
C GLY A 820 22.44 -37.01 48.08
N ARG A 821 22.89 -35.80 47.68
CA ARG A 821 24.30 -35.35 47.44
C ARG A 821 25.05 -35.95 46.22
N LEU A 822 25.86 -35.26 45.41
CA LEU A 822 26.39 -33.87 45.27
C LEU A 822 26.47 -33.53 43.74
N ASP A 823 26.80 -32.35 43.17
CA ASP A 823 26.75 -30.89 43.46
C ASP A 823 27.00 -30.16 42.08
N ASP A 824 27.34 -28.85 42.05
CA ASP A 824 27.53 -27.97 40.86
C ASP A 824 28.81 -28.19 40.00
N GLY A 825 28.93 -27.49 38.85
CA GLY A 825 30.26 -27.02 38.40
C GLY A 825 30.48 -26.63 36.92
N ALA A 826 30.42 -25.33 36.61
CA ALA A 826 30.64 -24.67 35.30
C ALA A 826 31.95 -24.98 34.48
N HIS A 827 31.93 -24.48 33.22
CA HIS A 827 33.06 -23.96 32.40
C HIS A 827 33.96 -24.88 31.52
N ARG A 828 33.82 -24.64 30.20
CA ARG A 828 34.86 -24.29 29.19
C ARG A 828 35.91 -25.32 28.67
N VAL A 829 35.99 -25.32 27.33
CA VAL A 829 37.18 -25.42 26.45
C VAL A 829 37.83 -26.79 26.18
N GLY A 830 37.70 -27.21 24.91
CA GLY A 830 38.79 -27.80 24.10
C GLY A 830 38.99 -29.32 24.22
N GLY A 831 39.63 -29.93 23.21
CA GLY A 831 39.98 -31.37 23.25
C GLY A 831 39.94 -32.16 21.95
N ASP A 832 40.36 -31.54 20.85
CA ASP A 832 40.74 -32.07 19.53
C ASP A 832 41.29 -33.53 19.43
N ARG A 833 41.18 -34.14 18.22
CA ARG A 833 41.78 -35.41 17.69
C ARG A 833 41.21 -36.77 18.19
N ARG A 834 40.70 -37.64 17.28
CA ARG A 834 41.42 -38.67 16.44
C ARG A 834 42.13 -39.74 17.31
N HIS A 835 41.99 -41.06 17.10
CA HIS A 835 42.23 -41.78 15.82
C HIS A 835 41.87 -43.29 15.88
N ARG A 836 41.52 -43.90 14.73
CA ARG A 836 41.66 -45.34 14.33
C ARG A 836 40.79 -46.38 15.09
N GLY A 837 40.39 -47.50 14.47
CA GLY A 837 40.52 -47.92 13.06
C GLY A 837 40.23 -49.41 12.84
N GLY A 838 40.20 -49.86 11.57
CA GLY A 838 39.93 -51.25 11.14
C GLY A 838 38.46 -51.50 10.76
N GLU A 839 38.11 -52.39 9.82
CA GLU A 839 38.91 -53.20 8.87
C GLU A 839 38.16 -53.34 7.51
N HIS A 840 38.85 -53.72 6.44
CA HIS A 840 38.28 -54.04 5.11
C HIS A 840 38.22 -55.56 4.87
N PRO A 841 37.44 -56.03 3.88
CA PRO A 841 38.09 -56.47 2.63
C PRO A 841 37.48 -55.90 1.33
N HIS A 842 38.33 -55.86 0.31
CA HIS A 842 38.02 -55.76 -1.14
C HIS A 842 38.36 -57.14 -1.78
N PRO A 843 38.19 -57.45 -3.10
CA PRO A 843 38.67 -56.71 -4.29
C PRO A 843 37.58 -56.64 -5.40
N GLU A 844 37.74 -56.52 -6.73
CA GLU A 844 38.85 -56.47 -7.75
C GLU A 844 38.39 -55.48 -8.86
N ASP A 845 39.16 -54.98 -9.84
CA ASP A 845 40.56 -54.56 -10.00
C ASP A 845 40.65 -53.71 -11.30
N GLY A 846 41.64 -52.82 -11.49
CA GLY A 846 41.80 -52.11 -12.78
C GLY A 846 42.55 -50.77 -12.83
N GLU A 847 43.81 -50.70 -12.39
CA GLU A 847 44.75 -49.58 -12.66
C GLU A 847 45.67 -49.92 -13.88
N PRO A 848 46.72 -49.15 -14.33
CA PRO A 848 47.42 -48.02 -13.68
C PRO A 848 47.86 -46.80 -14.56
N ARG A 849 48.47 -45.80 -13.90
CA ARG A 849 49.68 -44.98 -14.28
C ARG A 849 49.64 -43.44 -14.38
N GLU A 850 50.30 -42.84 -13.39
CA GLU A 850 51.44 -41.87 -13.47
C GLU A 850 51.23 -40.40 -13.95
N LEU A 851 52.20 -39.54 -13.56
CA LEU A 851 52.22 -38.05 -13.55
C LEU A 851 53.19 -37.51 -14.67
N PRO A 852 53.48 -36.18 -14.89
CA PRO A 852 53.18 -34.97 -14.09
C PRO A 852 52.88 -33.62 -14.85
N GLN A 853 52.56 -32.57 -14.06
CA GLN A 853 52.83 -31.11 -14.24
C GLN A 853 52.41 -30.29 -15.50
N ALA A 854 51.64 -29.21 -15.23
CA ALA A 854 51.69 -27.84 -15.79
C ALA A 854 51.24 -27.52 -17.25
N GLY A 855 50.32 -26.54 -17.40
CA GLY A 855 49.93 -25.92 -18.68
C GLY A 855 48.81 -24.85 -18.53
N ARG A 856 48.76 -23.83 -19.40
CA ARG A 856 47.79 -22.70 -19.35
C ARG A 856 46.63 -22.84 -20.35
N HIS A 857 45.54 -22.11 -20.09
CA HIS A 857 44.38 -21.85 -20.99
C HIS A 857 43.51 -23.10 -21.30
N GLY A 858 42.22 -23.01 -21.63
CA GLY A 858 41.28 -21.88 -21.73
C GLY A 858 40.25 -22.12 -22.86
N VAL A 859 39.01 -21.60 -22.75
CA VAL A 859 37.89 -21.76 -23.73
C VAL A 859 37.30 -23.20 -23.77
N ALA A 860 35.99 -23.47 -23.88
CA ALA A 860 34.76 -22.73 -23.52
C ALA A 860 33.56 -23.73 -23.51
N LEU A 861 32.42 -23.32 -22.96
CA LEU A 861 31.10 -23.89 -23.30
C LEU A 861 30.28 -22.83 -24.05
N ARG A 862 29.45 -23.26 -25.00
CA ARG A 862 28.79 -22.39 -25.97
C ARG A 862 27.33 -22.17 -25.60
N GLY A 863 26.88 -20.92 -25.60
CA GLY A 863 25.47 -20.59 -25.83
C GLY A 863 25.10 -20.80 -27.31
N TRP A 864 23.81 -20.88 -27.60
CA TRP A 864 23.24 -20.84 -28.94
C TRP A 864 22.13 -19.80 -28.96
N ASP A 865 22.46 -18.57 -29.34
CA ASP A 865 21.50 -17.55 -29.74
C ASP A 865 21.21 -17.71 -31.25
N VAL A 866 19.93 -17.61 -31.64
CA VAL A 866 19.53 -17.49 -33.05
C VAL A 866 18.42 -16.44 -33.15
N GLU A 867 18.81 -15.18 -33.30
CA GLU A 867 17.90 -14.16 -33.82
C GLU A 867 17.72 -14.33 -35.33
N HIS A 868 16.51 -14.12 -35.83
CA HIS A 868 16.22 -14.08 -37.27
C HIS A 868 15.85 -12.67 -37.73
N ARG A 869 16.66 -12.11 -38.64
CA ARG A 869 16.30 -10.97 -39.50
C ARG A 869 16.75 -11.21 -40.95
N PRO A 870 16.14 -10.52 -41.94
CA PRO A 870 15.56 -11.24 -43.09
C PRO A 870 16.44 -11.32 -44.34
N HIS A 871 16.11 -12.28 -45.21
CA HIS A 871 16.68 -12.43 -46.54
C HIS A 871 16.32 -11.29 -47.51
N ARG A 872 17.33 -10.80 -48.23
CA ARG A 872 17.26 -10.56 -49.68
C ARG A 872 18.53 -11.16 -50.31
N GLY A 873 18.37 -11.92 -51.40
CA GLY A 873 19.47 -12.44 -52.22
C GLY A 873 19.83 -11.50 -53.38
N PRO A 874 20.35 -12.00 -54.51
CA PRO A 874 20.60 -13.41 -54.86
C PRO A 874 21.90 -14.00 -54.28
#